data_AF-A0A838ESR5-F1
#
_entry.id   AF-A0A838ESR5-F1
#
_cell.length_a   1.000
_cell.length_b   1.000
_cell.length_c   1.000
_cell.angle_alpha   90.00
_cell.angle_beta   90.00
_cell.angle_gamma   90.00
#
_symmetry.space_group_name_H-M   'P 1'
#
loop_
_entity.id
_entity.type
_entity.pdbx_description
1 polymer ?
#
loop_
_entity_poly.entity_id
_entity_poly.type
_entity_poly.pdbx_seq_one_letter_code
_entity_poly.pdbx_strand_id
1 'polypeptide(L)'
;MLSDHSSHKETARGRRALLLLRPFHARAQHGVWKMFLVGLFLCIYLLTNTLSTVPVVAAAVRPPTHLPVAKTSFTLKKFLNQANSYKPASGVHVGSAGSSAVQNNGLSAHTTTTAAQIPSAQPPTMKAVSAAIQASTSTSSTPALHLSGSDPNGVRMEVTIPAGALDFSAATTASHTAPQGTLTVTLAQTRGHFINATRDLATYQIQVTDAKGQAVQGVKVRTPITYTFHYQKSELAHLQIDPNHLSLFLPSSTAANASTTVVPLTNHVASSTLTASVSTLAIAAATVSGGTEPIQAPPKPRFASVQGNGGQISYSYPFTVAPGPQGVTPQLQLSYSSGTTNARHEPTTPAGNTGDGWTLSLGSISAEQYPDGTIWYSLSGIGGVSDRLIPNKNNNGDYATEHMSYLKITRINNPVVSGRYCFDVWDGSGNKYELGCTKDSLQSYHDSDNDQFDYSFDLDKMTAANEGSGTNNRTMTISYLQDVESENGHTSIRDAAPRQIVYKTTTNGNTTPAGTVDFFYNGPTNSTVNGTQFETQYTSAYESACNLPEASAQQRCDDPLDRNGLSDPSVMSTLELTKVKSYVGDDSAASHLDYSYALTYLDTSFLNCPSNTSNLSNYWCAGEHVLTAITPTVYQNGSGHQLAGMTFAYSDHTNKYDDFTQNPHYHMQNTWAYLISYHDHSNGVGASSIVYQTAWNNSHGTPYNAGDNRYDALYCDWHPNDCTSGASNPADDQMWTEQVVFSLTSVGKDSSNGNLSSSTVNYNYWLTQTQGSCPADSQGDNACVGFGWMPNSGDTSSQGSYYHGEFRGFGTVLTMAPSGSNTSQPYNLTVQKYAATYGWGSSVTDSRNYLAGSLLEEDVYQGPNANGADLIQQTVNSYAGQNSTPNSCSTVYTTTHTPTYTPCEVVLLSSKTTDYEQTGTSNTNAPWAQKAYTYDDYSTSNGLDQSNPPKYYHNTLTEALSGSNISTSTRKWTYATTNTTVSGTTYYNVHSVAHTELDDSSGNATQCSDTKYDEGAASGVPSPAQGLPTTMTAYSNGCNASSAIKTYTGYDTDGNAVATVDGVANASP
;
A
#
# COMPACT_ATOMS: atom_id res chain seq x y z
N MET A 1 47.55 39.92 -33.37
CA MET A 1 47.15 41.34 -33.49
C MET A 1 45.74 41.39 -34.08
N LEU A 2 45.07 42.54 -33.95
CA LEU A 2 43.65 42.79 -34.24
C LEU A 2 43.12 42.30 -35.60
N SER A 3 41.86 41.83 -35.57
CA SER A 3 40.75 42.06 -36.52
C SER A 3 40.97 42.17 -38.04
N ASP A 4 40.43 41.16 -38.73
CA ASP A 4 39.26 41.25 -39.64
C ASP A 4 39.36 41.44 -41.17
N HIS A 5 38.37 40.81 -41.81
CA HIS A 5 37.74 41.04 -43.12
C HIS A 5 38.50 40.97 -44.47
N SER A 6 37.97 40.09 -45.34
CA SER A 6 37.63 40.34 -46.76
C SER A 6 38.49 39.77 -47.92
N SER A 7 37.78 39.08 -48.83
CA SER A 7 37.95 39.04 -50.31
C SER A 7 38.98 38.12 -50.99
N HIS A 8 38.44 37.22 -51.85
CA HIS A 8 38.91 36.75 -53.19
C HIS A 8 40.39 36.35 -53.43
N LYS A 9 40.71 35.13 -53.94
CA LYS A 9 40.61 34.66 -55.36
C LYS A 9 41.50 35.45 -56.35
N GLU A 10 42.21 34.86 -57.31
CA GLU A 10 42.13 33.52 -57.94
C GLU A 10 43.42 33.11 -58.73
N THR A 11 43.40 31.91 -59.35
CA THR A 11 44.29 31.36 -60.43
C THR A 11 45.65 30.75 -60.05
N ALA A 12 46.16 29.67 -60.68
CA ALA A 12 45.64 28.68 -61.67
C ALA A 12 46.51 27.38 -61.59
N ARG A 13 46.35 26.27 -62.35
CA ARG A 13 45.87 26.03 -63.73
C ARG A 13 45.64 24.52 -63.98
N GLY A 14 44.61 24.08 -64.72
CA GLY A 14 44.32 22.63 -64.85
C GLY A 14 43.49 22.02 -66.02
N ARG A 15 42.86 22.79 -66.93
CA ARG A 15 42.18 22.39 -68.22
C ARG A 15 41.19 21.17 -68.19
N ARG A 16 39.89 21.32 -68.48
CA ARG A 16 39.19 21.60 -69.78
C ARG A 16 39.44 20.56 -70.91
N ALA A 17 38.52 20.19 -71.83
CA ALA A 17 37.03 20.14 -71.99
C ALA A 17 36.63 20.39 -73.47
N LEU A 18 35.59 19.74 -74.03
CA LEU A 18 34.84 20.24 -75.22
C LEU A 18 33.43 19.62 -75.45
N LEU A 19 32.70 20.25 -76.38
CA LEU A 19 31.27 20.19 -76.79
C LEU A 19 30.96 19.15 -77.90
N LEU A 20 29.76 18.93 -78.49
CA LEU A 20 28.29 19.07 -78.17
C LEU A 20 27.53 19.10 -79.55
N LEU A 21 26.39 18.40 -79.76
CA LEU A 21 25.33 18.75 -80.77
C LEU A 21 24.01 17.93 -80.61
N ARG A 22 22.96 18.19 -81.43
CA ARG A 22 21.57 17.61 -81.42
C ARG A 22 21.13 17.21 -82.88
N PRO A 23 19.86 16.90 -83.28
CA PRO A 23 18.57 16.56 -82.57
C PRO A 23 17.66 15.41 -83.17
N PHE A 24 16.48 15.18 -82.55
CA PHE A 24 15.14 14.73 -83.08
C PHE A 24 14.62 13.25 -83.18
N HIS A 25 13.44 13.02 -82.53
CA HIS A 25 12.26 12.14 -82.83
C HIS A 25 12.39 10.58 -82.93
N ALA A 26 11.47 9.68 -82.47
CA ALA A 26 10.04 9.70 -82.08
C ALA A 26 9.57 8.38 -81.36
N ARG A 27 8.39 8.43 -80.67
CA ARG A 27 7.39 7.36 -80.29
C ARG A 27 7.83 5.91 -79.95
N ALA A 28 7.41 5.40 -78.77
CA ALA A 28 6.45 4.28 -78.61
C ALA A 28 5.97 4.07 -77.14
N GLN A 29 4.87 3.32 -76.97
CA GLN A 29 3.94 3.18 -75.83
C GLN A 29 4.41 2.52 -74.49
N HIS A 30 3.50 2.49 -73.51
CA HIS A 30 3.59 1.87 -72.18
C HIS A 30 3.67 0.33 -72.21
N GLY A 31 4.11 -0.27 -71.09
CA GLY A 31 3.22 -1.23 -70.39
C GLY A 31 3.82 -2.54 -69.89
N VAL A 32 4.07 -2.62 -68.58
CA VAL A 32 3.87 -3.77 -67.67
C VAL A 32 4.01 -5.20 -68.25
N TRP A 33 5.05 -5.92 -67.85
CA TRP A 33 4.89 -7.35 -67.46
C TRP A 33 6.02 -7.89 -66.58
N LYS A 34 5.62 -8.68 -65.56
CA LYS A 34 6.37 -9.81 -64.93
C LYS A 34 7.71 -9.50 -64.23
N MET A 35 7.88 -9.70 -62.92
CA MET A 35 7.01 -10.23 -61.84
C MET A 35 6.44 -11.67 -61.99
N PHE A 36 6.98 -12.52 -62.87
CA PHE A 36 6.62 -13.96 -62.92
C PHE A 36 7.78 -14.93 -62.66
N LEU A 37 9.04 -14.49 -62.74
CA LEU A 37 10.20 -15.40 -62.61
C LEU A 37 10.46 -15.88 -61.18
N VAL A 38 9.95 -15.16 -60.16
CA VAL A 38 10.12 -15.54 -58.74
C VAL A 38 9.07 -16.57 -58.30
N GLY A 39 7.83 -16.48 -58.80
CA GLY A 39 6.74 -17.39 -58.41
C GLY A 39 6.94 -18.83 -58.92
N LEU A 40 7.60 -19.01 -60.06
CA LEU A 40 7.77 -20.33 -60.68
C LEU A 40 8.69 -21.25 -59.86
N PHE A 41 9.77 -20.70 -59.28
CA PHE A 41 10.72 -21.48 -58.49
C PHE A 41 10.15 -21.95 -57.13
N LEU A 42 9.20 -21.20 -56.54
CA LEU A 42 8.58 -21.59 -55.28
C LEU A 42 7.61 -22.78 -55.45
N CYS A 43 6.95 -22.88 -56.61
CA CYS A 43 6.00 -23.96 -56.88
C CYS A 43 6.66 -25.32 -57.12
N ILE A 44 7.89 -25.36 -57.65
CA ILE A 44 8.59 -26.60 -58.00
C ILE A 44 9.09 -27.35 -56.76
N TYR A 45 9.40 -26.65 -55.66
CA TYR A 45 9.95 -27.27 -54.44
C TYR A 45 8.90 -27.97 -53.56
N LEU A 46 7.61 -27.87 -53.88
CA LEU A 46 6.49 -28.27 -53.00
C LEU A 46 5.76 -29.56 -53.40
N LEU A 47 6.14 -30.25 -54.49
CA LEU A 47 5.27 -31.25 -55.13
C LEU A 47 5.85 -32.64 -55.46
N THR A 48 7.06 -32.98 -55.01
CA THR A 48 7.61 -34.35 -55.20
C THR A 48 8.15 -34.95 -53.90
N ASN A 49 7.37 -35.87 -53.32
CA ASN A 49 7.76 -36.67 -52.15
C ASN A 49 7.02 -38.02 -52.22
N THR A 50 7.73 -39.17 -52.17
CA THR A 50 7.30 -40.52 -51.71
C THR A 50 8.27 -41.64 -52.14
N LEU A 51 8.14 -42.81 -51.48
CA LEU A 51 8.81 -44.12 -51.73
C LEU A 51 10.31 -44.19 -51.31
N SER A 52 10.70 -44.67 -50.11
CA SER A 52 10.66 -46.05 -49.53
C SER A 52 11.87 -46.92 -49.94
N THR A 53 12.56 -47.69 -49.08
CA THR A 53 12.09 -48.62 -48.01
C THR A 53 13.06 -48.79 -46.80
N VAL A 54 12.60 -49.52 -45.76
CA VAL A 54 13.22 -49.88 -44.44
C VAL A 54 13.80 -51.33 -44.47
N PRO A 55 14.17 -52.09 -43.37
CA PRO A 55 14.14 -51.93 -41.88
C PRO A 55 15.57 -51.88 -41.21
N VAL A 56 15.98 -52.29 -39.97
CA VAL A 56 15.59 -53.31 -38.93
C VAL A 56 16.09 -52.94 -37.49
N VAL A 57 15.21 -53.04 -36.46
CA VAL A 57 15.28 -53.62 -35.06
C VAL A 57 16.62 -53.65 -34.27
N ALA A 58 16.74 -53.47 -32.92
CA ALA A 58 15.82 -53.45 -31.74
C ALA A 58 16.26 -52.38 -30.68
N ALA A 59 15.35 -51.70 -29.94
CA ALA A 59 14.73 -52.04 -28.64
C ALA A 59 15.70 -51.96 -27.41
N ALA A 60 15.35 -51.39 -26.24
CA ALA A 60 14.14 -50.72 -25.72
C ALA A 60 14.57 -49.70 -24.61
N VAL A 61 13.76 -48.94 -23.84
CA VAL A 61 12.29 -48.76 -23.67
C VAL A 61 12.00 -47.30 -23.22
N ARG A 62 10.80 -46.94 -22.75
CA ARG A 62 10.41 -45.58 -22.28
C ARG A 62 9.27 -45.58 -21.22
N PRO A 63 9.16 -44.52 -20.41
CA PRO A 63 7.87 -43.80 -20.21
C PRO A 63 7.73 -42.54 -21.10
N PRO A 64 6.50 -41.99 -21.29
CA PRO A 64 6.20 -41.15 -22.44
C PRO A 64 6.47 -39.64 -22.28
N THR A 65 6.98 -39.04 -23.35
CA THR A 65 7.00 -37.60 -23.62
C THR A 65 5.63 -37.11 -24.11
N HIS A 66 5.19 -35.92 -23.69
CA HIS A 66 4.22 -35.14 -24.47
C HIS A 66 4.76 -34.89 -25.90
N LEU A 67 3.86 -34.82 -26.89
CA LEU A 67 4.18 -34.46 -28.28
C LEU A 67 3.29 -33.29 -28.78
N PRO A 68 3.76 -32.50 -29.78
CA PRO A 68 3.65 -31.04 -29.68
C PRO A 68 3.22 -30.38 -31.01
N VAL A 69 3.63 -29.11 -31.23
CA VAL A 69 3.53 -28.30 -32.48
C VAL A 69 2.15 -27.61 -32.59
N ALA A 70 2.04 -26.31 -32.92
CA ALA A 70 2.93 -25.50 -33.76
C ALA A 70 3.64 -24.28 -33.12
N LYS A 71 4.80 -23.95 -33.70
CA LYS A 71 5.58 -22.73 -33.46
C LYS A 71 5.30 -21.71 -34.56
N THR A 72 5.27 -20.43 -34.22
CA THR A 72 5.62 -19.32 -35.12
C THR A 72 6.65 -18.43 -34.43
N SER A 73 7.93 -18.77 -34.58
CA SER A 73 9.03 -18.06 -33.91
C SER A 73 9.42 -16.79 -34.65
N PHE A 74 9.21 -15.62 -34.04
CA PHE A 74 10.02 -14.45 -34.34
C PHE A 74 11.39 -14.63 -33.67
N THR A 75 12.47 -14.49 -34.44
CA THR A 75 13.83 -14.60 -33.91
C THR A 75 14.23 -13.32 -33.19
N LEU A 76 14.95 -13.44 -32.07
CA LEU A 76 15.44 -12.31 -31.25
C LEU A 76 16.14 -11.22 -32.10
N LYS A 77 16.85 -11.61 -33.17
CA LYS A 77 17.53 -10.71 -34.10
C LYS A 77 16.61 -9.86 -35.00
N LYS A 78 15.29 -10.12 -35.02
CA LYS A 78 14.27 -9.21 -35.60
C LYS A 78 13.71 -8.22 -34.57
N PHE A 79 13.61 -8.62 -33.31
CA PHE A 79 13.13 -7.77 -32.21
C PHE A 79 14.10 -6.59 -31.97
N LEU A 80 15.40 -6.87 -31.91
CA LEU A 80 16.46 -5.87 -31.71
C LEU A 80 16.63 -4.85 -32.85
N ASN A 81 15.92 -5.01 -33.98
CA ASN A 81 16.04 -4.14 -35.17
C ASN A 81 14.89 -3.14 -35.33
N GLN A 82 14.06 -2.92 -34.29
CA GLN A 82 12.93 -1.97 -34.33
C GLN A 82 13.05 -0.77 -33.37
N ALA A 83 14.23 -0.55 -32.79
CA ALA A 83 14.53 0.63 -31.99
C ALA A 83 14.61 1.90 -32.87
N ASN A 84 13.48 2.59 -33.03
CA ASN A 84 13.44 3.94 -33.63
C ASN A 84 13.53 5.00 -32.52
N SER A 85 14.39 6.00 -32.70
CA SER A 85 14.52 7.11 -31.76
C SER A 85 13.24 7.96 -31.73
N TYR A 86 12.58 8.01 -30.58
CA TYR A 86 11.45 8.90 -30.35
C TYR A 86 11.93 10.35 -30.17
N LYS A 87 11.08 11.32 -30.53
CA LYS A 87 11.25 12.73 -30.19
C LYS A 87 9.91 13.24 -29.64
N PRO A 88 9.90 13.98 -28.51
CA PRO A 88 8.66 14.50 -27.94
C PRO A 88 8.01 15.53 -28.87
N ALA A 89 6.69 15.61 -28.81
CA ALA A 89 5.87 16.60 -29.51
C ALA A 89 5.00 17.33 -28.49
N SER A 90 5.12 18.66 -28.41
CA SER A 90 4.37 19.50 -27.48
C SER A 90 2.89 19.58 -27.87
N GLY A 91 1.99 19.39 -26.89
CA GLY A 91 0.53 19.49 -27.06
C GLY A 91 -0.05 20.64 -26.23
N VAL A 92 -0.80 21.52 -26.87
CA VAL A 92 -1.27 22.81 -26.31
C VAL A 92 -2.42 22.64 -25.30
N HIS A 93 -2.35 23.37 -24.18
CA HIS A 93 -3.44 23.50 -23.19
C HIS A 93 -4.60 24.34 -23.73
N VAL A 94 -5.84 24.02 -23.32
CA VAL A 94 -7.01 24.91 -23.49
C VAL A 94 -7.76 24.96 -22.16
N GLY A 95 -7.67 26.10 -21.46
CA GLY A 95 -8.44 26.35 -20.24
C GLY A 95 -9.92 26.60 -20.53
N SER A 96 -10.78 26.35 -19.53
CA SER A 96 -12.21 26.67 -19.56
C SER A 96 -12.53 27.71 -18.49
N ALA A 97 -13.42 28.65 -18.79
CA ALA A 97 -13.72 29.77 -17.91
C ALA A 97 -14.99 29.55 -17.08
N GLY A 98 -14.88 29.81 -15.77
CA GLY A 98 -15.91 30.32 -14.86
C GLY A 98 -17.35 29.75 -14.91
N SER A 99 -17.72 29.02 -13.86
CA SER A 99 -19.05 29.15 -13.25
C SER A 99 -19.01 28.85 -11.75
N SER A 100 -19.97 29.42 -11.00
CA SER A 100 -19.89 29.61 -9.55
C SER A 100 -20.08 28.33 -8.72
N ALA A 101 -19.55 28.37 -7.50
CA ALA A 101 -19.68 27.36 -6.46
C ALA A 101 -21.13 26.93 -6.16
N VAL A 102 -21.29 25.67 -5.73
CA VAL A 102 -21.97 25.22 -4.48
C VAL A 102 -22.21 23.71 -4.51
N GLN A 103 -21.67 23.02 -3.49
CA GLN A 103 -22.06 21.68 -2.99
C GLN A 103 -21.87 20.47 -3.95
N ASN A 104 -21.18 19.41 -3.52
CA ASN A 104 -21.76 18.38 -2.64
C ASN A 104 -23.09 17.87 -3.18
N ASN A 105 -23.02 16.85 -4.02
CA ASN A 105 -22.89 15.49 -3.51
C ASN A 105 -22.20 14.63 -4.57
N GLY A 106 -21.64 13.51 -4.15
CA GLY A 106 -20.97 12.52 -4.99
C GLY A 106 -21.91 11.51 -5.64
N LEU A 107 -21.36 10.31 -5.85
CA LEU A 107 -21.33 9.47 -7.07
C LEU A 107 -22.75 8.72 -7.60
N SER A 108 -23.33 7.52 -8.06
CA SER A 108 -23.36 6.00 -8.49
C SER A 108 -22.62 5.23 -9.65
N ALA A 109 -21.69 4.30 -9.38
CA ALA A 109 -20.86 3.63 -10.39
C ALA A 109 -21.14 2.13 -10.67
N HIS A 110 -20.77 1.76 -11.91
CA HIS A 110 -19.99 0.57 -12.28
C HIS A 110 -19.59 -0.43 -11.16
N THR A 111 -19.93 -1.72 -11.33
CA THR A 111 -19.50 -2.83 -10.45
C THR A 111 -18.93 -4.07 -11.19
N THR A 112 -17.79 -3.90 -11.85
CA THR A 112 -16.55 -4.75 -11.86
C THR A 112 -16.56 -6.27 -12.24
N THR A 113 -15.36 -6.90 -12.15
CA THR A 113 -14.92 -8.34 -12.31
C THR A 113 -14.28 -8.76 -13.66
N THR A 114 -13.28 -9.67 -13.78
CA THR A 114 -12.62 -10.64 -12.84
C THR A 114 -11.11 -10.89 -13.19
N ALA A 115 -10.37 -11.74 -12.44
CA ALA A 115 -8.89 -11.86 -12.50
C ALA A 115 -8.28 -13.29 -12.36
N ALA A 116 -6.99 -13.45 -12.74
CA ALA A 116 -6.00 -14.50 -12.35
C ALA A 116 -4.62 -14.15 -12.99
N GLN A 117 -3.38 -14.39 -12.52
CA GLN A 117 -2.75 -15.01 -11.31
C GLN A 117 -2.84 -16.54 -11.09
N ILE A 118 -1.85 -17.11 -10.38
CA ILE A 118 -1.96 -18.45 -9.75
C ILE A 118 -3.06 -18.29 -8.70
N PRO A 119 -4.16 -19.05 -8.78
CA PRO A 119 -5.37 -18.68 -8.05
C PRO A 119 -5.11 -18.71 -6.55
N SER A 120 -5.41 -17.60 -5.88
CA SER A 120 -5.38 -17.48 -4.42
C SER A 120 -6.48 -18.31 -3.73
N ALA A 121 -7.23 -19.09 -4.52
CA ALA A 121 -8.19 -20.12 -4.14
C ALA A 121 -7.70 -21.53 -4.51
N GLN A 122 -8.03 -22.52 -3.70
CA GLN A 122 -7.76 -23.93 -3.98
C GLN A 122 -8.32 -24.38 -5.35
N PRO A 123 -7.69 -25.37 -6.02
CA PRO A 123 -8.25 -25.96 -7.25
C PRO A 123 -9.59 -26.66 -6.97
N PRO A 124 -10.51 -26.73 -7.95
CA PRO A 124 -11.80 -27.40 -7.78
C PRO A 124 -11.62 -28.90 -7.54
N THR A 125 -12.16 -29.40 -6.42
CA THR A 125 -12.09 -30.81 -5.99
C THR A 125 -13.30 -31.63 -6.44
N MET A 126 -14.45 -30.97 -6.63
CA MET A 126 -15.72 -31.62 -6.97
C MET A 126 -15.78 -32.03 -8.45
N LYS A 127 -16.20 -33.27 -8.70
CA LYS A 127 -16.46 -33.78 -10.04
C LYS A 127 -17.72 -33.15 -10.63
N ALA A 128 -17.61 -32.63 -11.86
CA ALA A 128 -18.75 -32.10 -12.60
C ALA A 128 -19.81 -33.19 -12.90
N VAL A 129 -21.08 -32.79 -12.87
CA VAL A 129 -22.26 -33.64 -13.13
C VAL A 129 -23.18 -32.98 -14.15
N SER A 130 -23.69 -33.77 -15.11
CA SER A 130 -24.46 -33.27 -16.25
C SER A 130 -25.72 -34.10 -16.51
N ALA A 131 -26.79 -33.47 -16.99
CA ALA A 131 -28.03 -34.11 -17.41
C ALA A 131 -28.64 -33.44 -18.64
N ALA A 132 -29.26 -34.25 -19.51
CA ALA A 132 -29.89 -33.78 -20.74
C ALA A 132 -31.34 -33.31 -20.51
N ILE A 133 -31.74 -32.21 -21.16
CA ILE A 133 -33.10 -31.67 -21.18
C ILE A 133 -33.53 -31.32 -22.62
N GLN A 134 -34.83 -31.41 -22.90
CA GLN A 134 -35.39 -31.06 -24.22
C GLN A 134 -35.62 -29.55 -24.31
N ALA A 135 -35.26 -28.94 -25.44
CA ALA A 135 -35.49 -27.50 -25.71
C ALA A 135 -36.97 -27.15 -26.01
N SER A 136 -37.82 -28.15 -26.21
CA SER A 136 -39.21 -27.98 -26.63
C SER A 136 -40.08 -27.35 -25.53
N THR A 137 -40.60 -26.15 -25.79
CA THR A 137 -41.62 -25.53 -24.94
C THR A 137 -42.92 -26.33 -24.95
N SER A 138 -43.52 -26.47 -23.76
CA SER A 138 -44.76 -27.20 -23.45
C SER A 138 -44.77 -28.73 -23.66
N THR A 139 -44.51 -29.47 -22.57
CA THR A 139 -45.36 -30.59 -22.11
C THR A 139 -45.01 -30.95 -20.65
N SER A 140 -46.03 -31.23 -19.83
CA SER A 140 -45.91 -31.31 -18.36
C SER A 140 -45.58 -32.72 -17.85
N SER A 141 -44.51 -33.33 -18.35
CA SER A 141 -44.12 -34.71 -17.98
C SER A 141 -42.61 -34.97 -17.87
N THR A 142 -41.77 -33.94 -17.94
CA THR A 142 -40.36 -34.07 -17.54
C THR A 142 -40.28 -34.15 -16.00
N PRO A 143 -39.50 -35.09 -15.42
CA PRO A 143 -39.27 -35.10 -13.98
C PRO A 143 -38.45 -33.88 -13.55
N ALA A 144 -38.53 -33.52 -12.27
CA ALA A 144 -37.63 -32.51 -11.68
C ALA A 144 -36.17 -32.99 -11.81
N LEU A 145 -35.28 -32.08 -12.20
CA LEU A 145 -33.87 -32.39 -12.40
C LEU A 145 -33.09 -32.15 -11.10
N HIS A 146 -32.49 -33.21 -10.56
CA HIS A 146 -31.55 -33.12 -9.45
C HIS A 146 -30.12 -33.34 -9.96
N LEU A 147 -29.21 -32.41 -9.65
CA LEU A 147 -27.78 -32.49 -9.91
C LEU A 147 -27.04 -32.51 -8.56
N SER A 148 -26.35 -33.59 -8.24
CA SER A 148 -25.52 -33.72 -7.03
C SER A 148 -24.06 -33.92 -7.42
N GLY A 149 -23.20 -32.99 -7.03
CA GLY A 149 -21.76 -33.00 -7.26
C GLY A 149 -20.99 -33.35 -5.99
N SER A 150 -20.02 -34.25 -6.14
CA SER A 150 -19.20 -34.78 -5.04
C SER A 150 -17.71 -34.60 -5.27
N ASP A 151 -16.97 -34.48 -4.17
CA ASP A 151 -15.51 -34.50 -4.12
C ASP A 151 -15.03 -35.77 -3.35
N PRO A 152 -13.72 -35.99 -3.12
CA PRO A 152 -13.23 -37.18 -2.42
C PRO A 152 -13.77 -37.38 -0.99
N ASN A 153 -14.31 -36.34 -0.35
CA ASN A 153 -14.78 -36.36 1.03
C ASN A 153 -16.30 -36.52 1.16
N GLY A 154 -17.07 -36.37 0.07
CA GLY A 154 -18.52 -36.55 0.07
C GLY A 154 -19.26 -35.75 -1.00
N VAL A 155 -20.59 -35.63 -0.83
CA VAL A 155 -21.37 -34.62 -1.58
C VAL A 155 -20.91 -33.24 -1.12
N ARG A 156 -20.76 -32.31 -2.07
CA ARG A 156 -20.28 -30.94 -1.81
C ARG A 156 -21.29 -29.89 -2.25
N MET A 157 -21.99 -30.12 -3.36
CA MET A 157 -22.98 -29.18 -3.89
C MET A 157 -24.12 -29.91 -4.61
N GLU A 158 -25.36 -29.54 -4.30
CA GLU A 158 -26.56 -30.08 -4.91
C GLU A 158 -27.48 -28.97 -5.45
N VAL A 159 -28.15 -29.23 -6.57
CA VAL A 159 -29.10 -28.30 -7.20
C VAL A 159 -30.34 -29.05 -7.66
N THR A 160 -31.51 -28.61 -7.20
CA THR A 160 -32.82 -29.13 -7.63
C THR A 160 -33.57 -28.10 -8.47
N ILE A 161 -33.83 -28.45 -9.74
CA ILE A 161 -34.56 -27.65 -10.72
C ILE A 161 -35.95 -28.28 -10.92
N PRO A 162 -37.06 -27.62 -10.52
CA PRO A 162 -38.40 -28.16 -10.70
C PRO A 162 -38.79 -28.41 -12.16
N ALA A 163 -39.73 -29.33 -12.39
CA ALA A 163 -40.28 -29.62 -13.71
C ALA A 163 -40.90 -28.36 -14.34
N GLY A 164 -40.43 -27.98 -15.54
CA GLY A 164 -40.89 -26.76 -16.22
C GLY A 164 -40.35 -25.44 -15.66
N ALA A 165 -39.40 -25.46 -14.72
CA ALA A 165 -38.82 -24.25 -14.13
C ALA A 165 -37.98 -23.41 -15.12
N LEU A 166 -37.50 -23.99 -16.23
CA LEU A 166 -36.67 -23.29 -17.22
C LEU A 166 -37.44 -23.00 -18.51
N ASP A 167 -37.27 -21.79 -19.04
CA ASP A 167 -37.88 -21.30 -20.28
C ASP A 167 -36.81 -20.76 -21.23
N PHE A 168 -36.75 -21.38 -22.42
CA PHE A 168 -35.77 -21.11 -23.47
C PHE A 168 -36.33 -20.27 -24.63
N SER A 169 -37.56 -19.75 -24.53
CA SER A 169 -38.25 -19.05 -25.63
C SER A 169 -37.56 -17.76 -26.12
N ALA A 170 -36.74 -17.14 -25.28
CA ALA A 170 -35.90 -15.98 -25.63
C ALA A 170 -34.40 -16.32 -25.64
N ALA A 171 -34.05 -17.61 -25.58
CA ALA A 171 -32.67 -18.04 -25.41
C ALA A 171 -31.90 -18.09 -26.74
N THR A 172 -30.60 -17.79 -26.67
CA THR A 172 -29.68 -17.75 -27.81
C THR A 172 -28.33 -18.37 -27.45
N THR A 173 -27.57 -18.78 -28.46
CA THR A 173 -26.14 -19.09 -28.33
C THR A 173 -25.30 -17.84 -28.62
N ALA A 174 -24.00 -17.86 -28.33
CA ALA A 174 -23.09 -16.72 -28.55
C ALA A 174 -23.06 -16.19 -30.01
N SER A 175 -23.48 -17.00 -30.99
CA SER A 175 -23.65 -16.57 -32.40
C SER A 175 -24.98 -15.85 -32.67
N HIS A 176 -25.73 -15.47 -31.62
CA HIS A 176 -27.06 -14.87 -31.68
C HIS A 176 -28.13 -15.72 -32.40
N THR A 177 -27.89 -17.03 -32.49
CA THR A 177 -28.80 -18.02 -33.06
C THR A 177 -29.57 -18.77 -31.97
N ALA A 178 -30.80 -19.21 -32.26
CA ALA A 178 -31.55 -20.08 -31.36
C ALA A 178 -30.81 -21.42 -31.10
N PRO A 179 -30.81 -21.96 -29.87
CA PRO A 179 -30.19 -23.25 -29.53
C PRO A 179 -30.74 -24.40 -30.38
N GLN A 180 -29.91 -25.38 -30.72
CA GLN A 180 -30.32 -26.51 -31.56
C GLN A 180 -30.03 -27.88 -30.92
N GLY A 181 -31.01 -28.79 -31.03
CA GLY A 181 -30.93 -30.16 -30.53
C GLY A 181 -31.33 -30.31 -29.06
N THR A 182 -30.85 -31.38 -28.44
CA THR A 182 -31.01 -31.61 -26.99
C THR A 182 -30.05 -30.72 -26.22
N LEU A 183 -30.51 -30.09 -25.14
CA LEU A 183 -29.67 -29.25 -24.28
C LEU A 183 -29.10 -30.08 -23.13
N THR A 184 -28.00 -29.65 -22.53
CA THR A 184 -27.40 -30.30 -21.37
C THR A 184 -27.17 -29.27 -20.26
N VAL A 185 -27.71 -29.54 -19.06
CA VAL A 185 -27.40 -28.77 -17.85
C VAL A 185 -26.21 -29.44 -17.15
N THR A 186 -25.20 -28.66 -16.77
CA THR A 186 -24.00 -29.14 -16.06
C THR A 186 -23.77 -28.31 -14.81
N LEU A 187 -23.53 -28.97 -13.68
CA LEU A 187 -23.04 -28.39 -12.43
C LEU A 187 -21.57 -28.77 -12.25
N ALA A 188 -20.71 -27.78 -12.01
CA ALA A 188 -19.28 -27.96 -11.77
C ALA A 188 -18.78 -26.99 -10.69
N GLN A 189 -17.71 -27.36 -9.97
CA GLN A 189 -16.95 -26.42 -9.15
C GLN A 189 -15.90 -25.74 -10.04
N THR A 190 -15.71 -24.44 -9.89
CA THR A 190 -14.68 -23.68 -10.62
C THR A 190 -13.45 -23.39 -9.77
N ARG A 191 -13.61 -23.28 -8.44
CA ARG A 191 -12.52 -23.16 -7.44
C ARG A 191 -13.01 -23.52 -6.02
N GLY A 192 -12.07 -23.83 -5.12
CA GLY A 192 -12.29 -24.00 -3.68
C GLY A 192 -12.17 -22.68 -2.90
N HIS A 193 -11.85 -22.77 -1.61
CA HIS A 193 -11.69 -21.62 -0.72
C HIS A 193 -10.35 -20.89 -0.92
N PHE A 194 -10.28 -19.63 -0.48
CA PHE A 194 -9.05 -18.84 -0.45
C PHE A 194 -8.29 -19.04 0.86
N ILE A 195 -6.96 -19.00 0.81
CA ILE A 195 -6.11 -18.97 2.01
C ILE A 195 -5.71 -17.52 2.28
N ASN A 196 -6.01 -17.03 3.49
CA ASN A 196 -5.66 -15.71 4.02
C ASN A 196 -6.16 -14.46 3.25
N ALA A 197 -7.04 -14.62 2.24
CA ALA A 197 -7.46 -13.51 1.36
C ALA A 197 -8.98 -13.23 1.28
N THR A 198 -9.85 -14.25 1.36
CA THR A 198 -11.32 -14.06 1.46
C THR A 198 -11.94 -15.18 2.31
N ARG A 199 -13.15 -14.94 2.82
CA ARG A 199 -13.96 -15.93 3.56
C ARG A 199 -14.92 -16.71 2.65
N ASP A 200 -14.45 -17.06 1.44
CA ASP A 200 -15.18 -17.85 0.44
C ASP A 200 -14.92 -19.36 0.64
N LEU A 201 -15.95 -20.20 0.60
CA LEU A 201 -15.80 -21.66 0.76
C LEU A 201 -15.55 -22.41 -0.55
N ALA A 202 -16.17 -21.93 -1.64
CA ALA A 202 -15.99 -22.42 -3.01
C ALA A 202 -16.85 -21.61 -3.99
N THR A 203 -16.57 -21.77 -5.28
CA THR A 203 -17.37 -21.24 -6.38
C THR A 203 -17.85 -22.37 -7.30
N TYR A 204 -19.14 -22.35 -7.68
CA TYR A 204 -19.83 -23.36 -8.49
C TYR A 204 -20.52 -22.74 -9.70
N GLN A 205 -20.37 -23.32 -10.88
CA GLN A 205 -21.06 -22.90 -12.09
C GLN A 205 -22.17 -23.88 -12.46
N ILE A 206 -23.31 -23.35 -12.88
CA ILE A 206 -24.31 -24.08 -13.66
C ILE A 206 -24.29 -23.56 -15.09
N GLN A 207 -24.15 -24.46 -16.07
CA GLN A 207 -24.13 -24.11 -17.48
C GLN A 207 -25.16 -24.94 -18.23
N VAL A 208 -25.92 -24.30 -19.13
CA VAL A 208 -26.73 -24.99 -20.13
C VAL A 208 -26.03 -24.89 -21.49
N THR A 209 -25.86 -26.00 -22.18
CA THR A 209 -25.27 -26.06 -23.53
C THR A 209 -26.20 -26.73 -24.53
N ASP A 210 -26.07 -26.41 -25.83
CA ASP A 210 -26.81 -27.06 -26.93
C ASP A 210 -26.10 -28.33 -27.45
N ALA A 211 -26.69 -29.00 -28.44
CA ALA A 211 -26.14 -30.25 -29.00
C ALA A 211 -24.82 -30.08 -29.79
N LYS A 212 -24.31 -28.84 -29.94
CA LYS A 212 -23.00 -28.52 -30.50
C LYS A 212 -22.01 -28.06 -29.41
N GLY A 213 -22.42 -28.11 -28.14
CA GLY A 213 -21.66 -27.63 -26.99
C GLY A 213 -21.70 -26.10 -26.81
N GLN A 214 -22.55 -25.37 -27.53
CA GLN A 214 -22.62 -23.92 -27.39
C GLN A 214 -23.40 -23.54 -26.14
N ALA A 215 -22.86 -22.66 -25.30
CA ALA A 215 -23.55 -22.15 -24.12
C ALA A 215 -24.84 -21.39 -24.51
N VAL A 216 -25.91 -21.68 -23.78
CA VAL A 216 -27.25 -21.13 -23.99
C VAL A 216 -27.50 -20.03 -22.97
N GLN A 217 -27.72 -18.81 -23.46
CA GLN A 217 -27.99 -17.61 -22.66
C GLN A 217 -29.45 -17.18 -22.81
N GLY A 218 -29.95 -16.32 -21.92
CA GLY A 218 -31.35 -15.83 -21.96
C GLY A 218 -32.40 -16.81 -21.42
N VAL A 219 -31.98 -17.83 -20.67
CA VAL A 219 -32.86 -18.80 -20.00
C VAL A 219 -33.61 -18.10 -18.86
N LYS A 220 -34.94 -18.11 -18.89
CA LYS A 220 -35.77 -17.55 -17.80
C LYS A 220 -36.16 -18.64 -16.81
N VAL A 221 -36.09 -18.32 -15.52
CA VAL A 221 -36.58 -19.19 -14.45
C VAL A 221 -38.03 -18.81 -14.11
N ARG A 222 -38.93 -19.80 -14.17
CA ARG A 222 -40.37 -19.67 -13.89
C ARG A 222 -40.78 -20.19 -12.53
N THR A 223 -39.91 -20.93 -11.85
CA THR A 223 -40.15 -21.51 -10.52
C THR A 223 -38.79 -21.63 -9.82
N PRO A 224 -38.65 -21.22 -8.54
CA PRO A 224 -37.35 -21.19 -7.88
C PRO A 224 -36.60 -22.53 -7.91
N ILE A 225 -35.28 -22.42 -8.05
CA ILE A 225 -34.30 -23.51 -8.03
C ILE A 225 -33.69 -23.56 -6.62
N THR A 226 -33.55 -24.75 -6.04
CA THR A 226 -32.93 -24.91 -4.72
C THR A 226 -31.46 -25.29 -4.86
N TYR A 227 -30.59 -24.53 -4.20
CA TYR A 227 -29.15 -24.77 -4.08
C TYR A 227 -28.86 -25.28 -2.66
N THR A 228 -28.07 -26.35 -2.52
CA THR A 228 -27.68 -26.92 -1.23
C THR A 228 -26.18 -27.20 -1.21
N PHE A 229 -25.43 -26.46 -0.39
CA PHE A 229 -24.00 -26.66 -0.20
C PHE A 229 -23.75 -27.48 1.07
N HIS A 230 -22.83 -28.44 1.01
CA HIS A 230 -22.46 -29.33 2.13
C HIS A 230 -21.09 -28.90 2.66
N TYR A 231 -21.04 -28.42 3.90
CA TYR A 231 -19.85 -27.80 4.49
C TYR A 231 -19.08 -28.75 5.43
N GLN A 232 -17.76 -28.64 5.45
CA GLN A 232 -16.92 -29.34 6.44
C GLN A 232 -16.75 -28.45 7.67
N LYS A 233 -17.03 -28.99 8.87
CA LYS A 233 -17.00 -28.21 10.12
C LYS A 233 -15.58 -27.80 10.53
N SER A 234 -14.57 -28.62 10.24
CA SER A 234 -13.15 -28.28 10.37
C SER A 234 -12.71 -27.19 9.38
N GLU A 235 -13.17 -27.23 8.13
CA GLU A 235 -12.88 -26.19 7.12
C GLU A 235 -13.41 -24.82 7.56
N LEU A 236 -14.63 -24.76 8.12
CA LEU A 236 -15.16 -23.52 8.68
C LEU A 236 -14.35 -23.03 9.90
N ALA A 237 -13.93 -23.94 10.78
CA ALA A 237 -13.09 -23.59 11.94
C ALA A 237 -11.72 -23.05 11.50
N HIS A 238 -11.06 -23.68 10.53
CA HIS A 238 -9.76 -23.26 10.01
C HIS A 238 -9.82 -21.89 9.30
N LEU A 239 -10.95 -21.57 8.66
CA LEU A 239 -11.20 -20.26 8.03
C LEU A 239 -11.88 -19.25 8.98
N GLN A 240 -12.19 -19.65 10.22
CA GLN A 240 -12.90 -18.89 11.25
C GLN A 240 -14.30 -18.37 10.81
N ILE A 241 -15.00 -19.10 9.94
CA ILE A 241 -16.28 -18.70 9.33
C ILE A 241 -17.47 -19.23 10.13
N ASP A 242 -18.37 -18.35 10.55
CA ASP A 242 -19.67 -18.78 11.11
C ASP A 242 -20.60 -19.24 9.97
N PRO A 243 -21.10 -20.50 9.97
CA PRO A 243 -22.00 -20.99 8.94
C PRO A 243 -23.34 -20.24 8.86
N ASN A 244 -23.77 -19.57 9.92
CA ASN A 244 -25.02 -18.81 9.97
C ASN A 244 -24.93 -17.47 9.21
N HIS A 245 -23.72 -17.00 8.90
CA HIS A 245 -23.47 -15.70 8.25
C HIS A 245 -23.16 -15.84 6.76
N LEU A 246 -23.16 -17.08 6.24
CA LEU A 246 -22.85 -17.38 4.85
C LEU A 246 -23.97 -16.93 3.90
N SER A 247 -23.59 -16.40 2.75
CA SER A 247 -24.49 -16.04 1.65
C SER A 247 -24.04 -16.66 0.33
N LEU A 248 -25.02 -16.94 -0.53
CA LEU A 248 -24.83 -17.36 -1.91
C LEU A 248 -24.85 -16.14 -2.83
N PHE A 249 -23.71 -15.82 -3.42
CA PHE A 249 -23.52 -14.70 -4.33
C PHE A 249 -23.77 -15.17 -5.76
N LEU A 250 -24.84 -14.68 -6.39
CA LEU A 250 -25.27 -15.03 -7.75
C LEU A 250 -25.09 -13.85 -8.72
N PRO A 251 -23.96 -13.79 -9.45
CA PRO A 251 -23.77 -12.79 -10.51
C PRO A 251 -24.77 -12.96 -11.65
N SER A 252 -25.44 -11.88 -12.04
CA SER A 252 -26.48 -11.89 -13.08
C SER A 252 -25.95 -12.05 -14.51
N SER A 253 -24.67 -11.74 -14.75
CA SER A 253 -23.99 -11.95 -16.04
C SER A 253 -22.47 -12.11 -15.86
N THR A 254 -21.73 -12.29 -16.96
CA THR A 254 -20.25 -12.36 -16.99
C THR A 254 -19.59 -11.05 -17.43
N ALA A 255 -20.31 -9.92 -17.38
CA ALA A 255 -19.75 -8.61 -17.73
C ALA A 255 -19.05 -7.96 -16.52
N ALA A 256 -18.03 -7.13 -16.78
CA ALA A 256 -17.27 -6.41 -15.76
C ALA A 256 -18.03 -5.22 -15.12
N ASN A 257 -19.36 -5.35 -14.95
CA ASN A 257 -20.31 -4.37 -14.41
C ASN A 257 -21.66 -5.06 -14.08
N ALA A 258 -21.63 -6.17 -13.33
CA ALA A 258 -22.78 -7.06 -13.18
C ALA A 258 -23.35 -7.11 -11.76
N SER A 259 -24.57 -6.58 -11.58
CA SER A 259 -25.33 -6.69 -10.33
C SER A 259 -25.40 -8.13 -9.83
N THR A 260 -25.01 -8.34 -8.58
CA THR A 260 -24.93 -9.66 -7.93
C THR A 260 -26.08 -9.82 -6.95
N THR A 261 -26.92 -10.84 -7.15
CA THR A 261 -27.97 -11.19 -6.19
C THR A 261 -27.35 -11.94 -5.02
N VAL A 262 -27.31 -11.33 -3.85
CA VAL A 262 -26.89 -11.98 -2.60
C VAL A 262 -28.12 -12.65 -1.97
N VAL A 263 -28.03 -13.96 -1.72
CA VAL A 263 -29.10 -14.72 -1.06
C VAL A 263 -28.52 -15.36 0.21
N PRO A 264 -28.96 -14.95 1.41
CA PRO A 264 -28.54 -15.57 2.67
C PRO A 264 -28.79 -17.08 2.66
N LEU A 265 -27.82 -17.86 3.12
CA LEU A 265 -27.95 -19.30 3.21
C LEU A 265 -28.53 -19.69 4.57
N THR A 266 -29.60 -20.47 4.58
CA THR A 266 -30.13 -21.06 5.81
C THR A 266 -29.27 -22.25 6.22
N ASN A 267 -28.71 -22.20 7.42
CA ASN A 267 -27.86 -23.25 7.99
C ASN A 267 -28.68 -24.35 8.68
N HIS A 268 -28.46 -25.60 8.26
CA HIS A 268 -29.02 -26.81 8.85
C HIS A 268 -27.90 -27.60 9.53
N VAL A 269 -27.56 -27.17 10.76
CA VAL A 269 -26.43 -27.66 11.57
C VAL A 269 -26.38 -29.19 11.69
N ALA A 270 -27.55 -29.83 11.77
CA ALA A 270 -27.70 -31.29 11.92
C ALA A 270 -27.27 -32.10 10.68
N SER A 271 -27.33 -31.50 9.49
CA SER A 271 -26.91 -32.11 8.22
C SER A 271 -25.61 -31.53 7.66
N SER A 272 -25.02 -30.52 8.32
CA SER A 272 -23.91 -29.71 7.77
C SER A 272 -24.23 -29.12 6.39
N THR A 273 -25.46 -28.64 6.18
CA THR A 273 -25.90 -28.08 4.89
C THR A 273 -26.36 -26.63 4.97
N LEU A 274 -26.10 -25.90 3.90
CA LEU A 274 -26.51 -24.52 3.67
C LEU A 274 -27.48 -24.48 2.48
N THR A 275 -28.69 -23.96 2.66
CA THR A 275 -29.72 -23.95 1.59
C THR A 275 -30.13 -22.54 1.17
N ALA A 276 -30.27 -22.31 -0.14
CA ALA A 276 -30.90 -21.13 -0.73
C ALA A 276 -31.90 -21.52 -1.82
N SER A 277 -32.96 -20.72 -2.00
CA SER A 277 -33.96 -20.89 -3.07
C SER A 277 -33.99 -19.65 -3.94
N VAL A 278 -33.75 -19.79 -5.26
CA VAL A 278 -33.43 -18.67 -6.14
C VAL A 278 -34.24 -18.67 -7.43
N SER A 279 -34.76 -17.50 -7.80
CA SER A 279 -35.68 -17.27 -8.92
C SER A 279 -34.97 -16.89 -10.22
N THR A 280 -33.65 -17.04 -10.29
CA THR A 280 -32.78 -16.75 -11.44
C THR A 280 -31.77 -17.87 -11.63
N LEU A 281 -31.36 -18.14 -12.87
CA LEU A 281 -30.32 -19.12 -13.19
C LEU A 281 -29.04 -18.37 -13.53
N ALA A 282 -28.12 -18.26 -12.57
CA ALA A 282 -26.80 -17.68 -12.82
C ALA A 282 -26.02 -18.58 -13.78
N ILE A 283 -25.65 -18.04 -14.94
CA ILE A 283 -24.81 -18.69 -15.95
C ILE A 283 -23.32 -18.45 -15.65
N ALA A 284 -23.04 -17.38 -14.89
CA ALA A 284 -21.77 -17.12 -14.21
C ALA A 284 -21.70 -17.92 -12.89
N ALA A 285 -20.49 -18.05 -12.32
CA ALA A 285 -20.25 -18.97 -11.23
C ALA A 285 -20.61 -18.37 -9.85
N ALA A 286 -21.46 -19.07 -9.10
CA ALA A 286 -21.98 -18.67 -7.80
C ALA A 286 -20.98 -18.98 -6.68
N THR A 287 -20.76 -18.05 -5.74
CA THR A 287 -19.81 -18.23 -4.63
C THR A 287 -20.56 -18.31 -3.29
N VAL A 288 -20.10 -19.19 -2.39
CA VAL A 288 -20.54 -19.24 -0.99
C VAL A 288 -19.51 -18.48 -0.14
N SER A 289 -19.90 -17.41 0.55
CA SER A 289 -18.97 -16.54 1.30
C SER A 289 -19.57 -15.96 2.57
N GLY A 290 -18.73 -15.69 3.58
CA GLY A 290 -19.13 -15.28 4.95
C GLY A 290 -19.15 -13.78 5.26
N GLY A 291 -18.77 -12.93 4.30
CA GLY A 291 -18.73 -11.48 4.49
C GLY A 291 -17.57 -10.97 5.38
N THR A 292 -17.37 -9.65 5.37
CA THR A 292 -16.28 -8.94 6.05
C THR A 292 -16.67 -7.50 6.35
N GLU A 293 -16.24 -6.96 7.49
CA GLU A 293 -16.13 -5.52 7.79
C GLU A 293 -14.77 -5.30 8.50
N PRO A 294 -14.09 -4.15 8.34
CA PRO A 294 -12.83 -4.24 7.61
C PRO A 294 -11.64 -3.45 8.19
N ILE A 295 -10.59 -4.17 8.57
CA ILE A 295 -9.22 -3.77 8.19
C ILE A 295 -8.49 -4.99 7.62
N GLN A 296 -8.57 -5.14 6.30
CA GLN A 296 -7.41 -5.57 5.53
C GLN A 296 -7.14 -4.44 4.53
N ALA A 297 -5.94 -3.85 4.60
CA ALA A 297 -5.42 -3.15 3.43
C ALA A 297 -5.43 -4.15 2.26
N PRO A 298 -5.83 -3.76 1.04
CA PRO A 298 -5.66 -4.63 -0.11
C PRO A 298 -4.18 -5.02 -0.18
N PRO A 299 -3.82 -6.29 -0.47
CA PRO A 299 -2.44 -6.71 -0.55
C PRO A 299 -1.76 -5.81 -1.58
N LYS A 300 -0.89 -4.90 -1.11
CA LYS A 300 -0.43 -3.75 -1.91
C LYS A 300 0.06 -4.28 -3.25
N PRO A 301 -0.55 -3.87 -4.38
CA PRO A 301 -0.01 -4.20 -5.68
C PRO A 301 1.46 -3.76 -5.72
N ARG A 302 2.34 -4.46 -6.47
CA ARG A 302 3.71 -4.00 -6.74
C ARG A 302 3.75 -2.79 -7.69
N PHE A 303 2.83 -1.86 -7.48
CA PHE A 303 2.64 -0.63 -8.22
C PHE A 303 2.76 0.49 -7.20
N ALA A 304 3.63 1.45 -7.46
CA ALA A 304 3.75 2.64 -6.64
C ALA A 304 2.44 3.45 -6.70
N SER A 305 1.96 3.92 -5.55
CA SER A 305 0.67 4.59 -5.40
C SER A 305 0.84 5.97 -4.79
N VAL A 306 0.11 6.95 -5.33
CA VAL A 306 -0.01 8.29 -4.74
C VAL A 306 -0.73 8.20 -3.39
N GLN A 307 -0.17 8.83 -2.37
CA GLN A 307 -0.60 8.75 -0.97
C GLN A 307 -1.69 9.78 -0.67
N GLY A 308 -2.96 9.41 -0.93
CA GLY A 308 -4.14 10.15 -0.45
C GLY A 308 -4.05 11.66 -0.68
N ASN A 309 -4.11 12.44 0.40
CA ASN A 309 -4.02 13.90 0.36
C ASN A 309 -2.60 14.47 0.41
N GLY A 310 -1.56 13.65 0.41
CA GLY A 310 -0.16 14.11 0.42
C GLY A 310 0.42 14.36 -0.97
N GLY A 311 -0.16 13.80 -2.04
CA GLY A 311 0.38 13.89 -3.41
C GLY A 311 1.71 13.15 -3.65
N GLN A 312 2.32 12.64 -2.58
CA GLN A 312 3.54 11.84 -2.58
C GLN A 312 3.33 10.47 -3.22
N ILE A 313 4.35 9.91 -3.89
CA ILE A 313 4.31 8.49 -4.28
C ILE A 313 4.89 7.62 -3.17
N SER A 314 4.34 6.41 -3.00
CA SER A 314 4.92 5.39 -2.14
C SER A 314 5.01 4.03 -2.84
N TYR A 315 6.06 3.27 -2.52
CA TYR A 315 6.30 1.92 -3.04
C TYR A 315 6.94 1.04 -1.97
N SER A 316 6.75 -0.29 -2.04
CA SER A 316 7.29 -1.23 -1.06
C SER A 316 7.81 -2.51 -1.73
N TYR A 317 9.08 -2.83 -1.50
CA TYR A 317 9.72 -4.09 -1.93
C TYR A 317 9.96 -5.00 -0.71
N PRO A 318 9.17 -6.06 -0.51
CA PRO A 318 9.38 -6.99 0.59
C PRO A 318 10.56 -7.93 0.31
N PHE A 319 11.41 -8.13 1.33
CA PHE A 319 12.36 -9.24 1.33
C PHE A 319 11.67 -10.53 1.78
N THR A 320 12.02 -11.64 1.15
CA THR A 320 11.71 -12.99 1.63
C THR A 320 12.82 -13.41 2.57
N VAL A 321 12.45 -13.78 3.79
CA VAL A 321 13.34 -14.35 4.80
C VAL A 321 12.98 -15.82 5.02
N ALA A 322 13.91 -16.58 5.59
CA ALA A 322 13.63 -17.92 6.08
C ALA A 322 12.47 -17.92 7.10
N PRO A 323 11.73 -19.04 7.23
CA PRO A 323 10.63 -19.14 8.19
C PRO A 323 11.15 -19.30 9.63
N GLY A 324 10.60 -18.54 10.57
CA GLY A 324 10.83 -18.68 12.00
C GLY A 324 9.61 -19.22 12.77
N PRO A 325 9.71 -19.33 14.11
CA PRO A 325 8.58 -19.64 14.98
C PRO A 325 7.47 -18.59 14.82
N GLN A 326 6.23 -19.00 15.11
CA GLN A 326 5.06 -18.13 15.00
C GLN A 326 5.27 -16.84 15.82
N GLY A 327 5.04 -15.69 15.18
CA GLY A 327 5.14 -14.36 15.80
C GLY A 327 6.53 -13.71 15.79
N VAL A 328 7.63 -14.42 15.49
CA VAL A 328 9.00 -13.85 15.54
C VAL A 328 9.76 -13.88 14.21
N THR A 329 9.10 -14.19 13.10
CA THR A 329 9.70 -14.03 11.75
C THR A 329 9.66 -12.54 11.35
N PRO A 330 10.78 -11.89 11.01
CA PRO A 330 10.81 -10.48 10.68
C PRO A 330 10.10 -10.17 9.36
N GLN A 331 9.21 -9.18 9.37
CA GLN A 331 8.60 -8.64 8.14
C GLN A 331 9.49 -7.51 7.60
N LEU A 332 10.44 -7.85 6.74
CA LEU A 332 11.39 -6.89 6.17
C LEU A 332 10.92 -6.36 4.81
N GLN A 333 10.93 -5.04 4.64
CA GLN A 333 10.70 -4.40 3.34
C GLN A 333 11.51 -3.12 3.19
N LEU A 334 12.00 -2.87 1.97
CA LEU A 334 12.41 -1.54 1.54
C LEU A 334 11.15 -0.74 1.21
N SER A 335 11.02 0.46 1.78
CA SER A 335 9.88 1.35 1.55
C SER A 335 10.36 2.66 0.94
N TYR A 336 9.91 2.98 -0.28
CA TYR A 336 10.13 4.28 -0.90
C TYR A 336 8.97 5.22 -0.58
N SER A 337 9.29 6.48 -0.29
CA SER A 337 8.35 7.60 -0.31
C SER A 337 9.02 8.84 -0.90
N SER A 338 8.35 9.56 -1.80
CA SER A 338 8.79 10.91 -2.17
C SER A 338 8.61 11.91 -1.04
N GLY A 339 7.76 11.63 -0.04
CA GLY A 339 7.59 12.46 1.15
C GLY A 339 8.84 12.52 2.02
N THR A 340 9.60 11.43 2.09
CA THR A 340 10.92 11.42 2.77
C THR A 340 12.01 12.14 1.98
N THR A 341 11.86 12.30 0.66
CA THR A 341 12.72 13.17 -0.16
C THR A 341 12.36 14.65 0.02
N ASN A 342 11.07 14.99 0.05
CA ASN A 342 10.60 16.35 0.36
C ASN A 342 11.08 16.81 1.74
N ALA A 343 10.94 15.96 2.76
CA ALA A 343 11.36 16.24 4.14
C ALA A 343 12.88 16.38 4.37
N ARG A 344 13.74 16.20 3.34
CA ARG A 344 15.19 16.43 3.42
C ARG A 344 15.48 17.94 3.34
N HIS A 345 15.05 18.67 4.38
CA HIS A 345 15.12 20.13 4.49
C HIS A 345 16.52 20.67 4.79
N GLU A 346 17.39 19.90 5.45
CA GLU A 346 18.78 20.30 5.71
C GLU A 346 19.70 19.84 4.56
N PRO A 347 20.26 20.75 3.74
CA PRO A 347 21.02 20.37 2.56
C PRO A 347 22.44 19.85 2.86
N THR A 348 22.92 19.92 4.10
CA THR A 348 24.17 19.24 4.52
C THR A 348 23.98 17.77 4.90
N THR A 349 22.74 17.29 5.11
CA THR A 349 22.48 15.88 5.47
C THR A 349 22.53 14.97 4.23
N PRO A 350 23.38 13.91 4.19
CA PRO A 350 23.41 12.92 3.12
C PRO A 350 22.19 11.97 3.16
N ALA A 351 22.02 11.14 2.14
CA ALA A 351 20.90 10.21 2.09
C ALA A 351 21.03 9.08 3.15
N GLY A 352 19.93 8.42 3.49
CA GLY A 352 19.98 7.22 4.33
C GLY A 352 20.61 6.03 3.59
N ASN A 353 21.13 5.05 4.34
CA ASN A 353 21.86 3.87 3.84
C ASN A 353 21.14 2.93 2.84
N THR A 354 19.88 3.21 2.49
CA THR A 354 19.13 2.53 1.41
C THR A 354 18.87 3.42 0.18
N GLY A 355 19.39 4.63 0.16
CA GLY A 355 19.25 5.64 -0.90
C GLY A 355 18.09 6.61 -0.70
N ASP A 356 18.12 7.73 -1.42
CA ASP A 356 17.15 8.83 -1.33
C ASP A 356 15.69 8.36 -1.46
N GLY A 357 14.87 8.80 -0.50
CA GLY A 357 13.47 8.40 -0.34
C GLY A 357 13.23 6.95 0.07
N TRP A 358 14.25 6.08 0.13
CA TRP A 358 14.13 4.68 0.56
C TRP A 358 14.48 4.50 2.03
N THR A 359 13.76 3.60 2.70
CA THR A 359 14.00 3.22 4.10
C THR A 359 13.91 1.71 4.30
N LEU A 360 14.71 1.18 5.23
CA LEU A 360 14.59 -0.16 5.80
C LEU A 360 14.45 -0.03 7.33
N SER A 361 13.26 0.32 7.80
CA SER A 361 13.01 0.44 9.24
C SER A 361 12.71 -0.93 9.87
N LEU A 362 13.37 -1.21 10.99
CA LEU A 362 12.98 -2.25 11.95
C LEU A 362 12.15 -1.68 13.12
N GLY A 363 12.06 -0.35 13.18
CA GLY A 363 11.51 0.42 14.28
C GLY A 363 12.59 1.05 15.17
N SER A 364 12.32 2.28 15.62
CA SER A 364 13.18 3.08 16.50
C SER A 364 12.36 4.14 17.24
N ILE A 365 12.96 4.77 18.24
CA ILE A 365 12.55 6.08 18.76
C ILE A 365 13.73 7.04 18.52
N SER A 366 13.51 8.14 17.81
CA SER A 366 14.47 9.24 17.72
C SER A 366 14.22 10.28 18.82
N ALA A 367 15.24 11.10 19.11
CA ALA A 367 15.16 12.23 20.02
C ALA A 367 15.75 13.50 19.39
N GLU A 368 15.02 14.61 19.50
CA GLU A 368 15.39 15.92 18.96
C GLU A 368 15.40 16.95 20.10
N GLN A 369 16.47 17.74 20.21
CA GLN A 369 16.55 18.83 21.18
C GLN A 369 16.20 20.16 20.52
N TYR A 370 15.14 20.80 21.01
CA TYR A 370 14.71 22.11 20.52
C TYR A 370 15.54 23.25 21.15
N PRO A 371 15.56 24.45 20.57
CA PRO A 371 16.36 25.58 21.06
C PRO A 371 16.02 26.08 22.48
N ASP A 372 14.89 25.66 23.06
CA ASP A 372 14.50 25.91 24.46
C ASP A 372 15.13 24.89 25.45
N GLY A 373 15.82 23.87 24.92
CA GLY A 373 16.39 22.74 25.65
C GLY A 373 15.43 21.55 25.81
N THR A 374 14.18 21.62 25.34
CA THR A 374 13.22 20.52 25.45
C THR A 374 13.58 19.39 24.49
N ILE A 375 13.66 18.16 25.02
CA ILE A 375 13.85 16.94 24.22
C ILE A 375 12.48 16.39 23.83
N TRP A 376 12.22 16.33 22.53
CA TRP A 376 11.08 15.65 21.94
C TRP A 376 11.49 14.26 21.46
N TYR A 377 10.56 13.32 21.49
CA TYR A 377 10.79 11.95 21.03
C TYR A 377 9.77 11.61 19.94
N SER A 378 10.18 10.83 18.94
CA SER A 378 9.32 10.38 17.84
C SER A 378 9.49 8.88 17.60
N LEU A 379 8.38 8.16 17.59
CA LEU A 379 8.33 6.72 17.31
C LEU A 379 8.35 6.48 15.79
N SER A 380 9.02 5.42 15.36
CA SER A 380 8.99 4.93 13.98
C SER A 380 8.70 3.43 13.94
N GLY A 381 7.75 3.01 13.09
CA GLY A 381 7.52 1.63 12.65
C GLY A 381 6.94 0.63 13.66
N ILE A 382 7.06 0.84 14.98
CA ILE A 382 6.64 -0.15 15.99
C ILE A 382 5.12 -0.33 15.97
N GLY A 383 4.67 -1.58 15.87
CA GLY A 383 3.24 -1.90 15.71
C GLY A 383 2.60 -1.38 14.42
N GLY A 384 3.39 -0.88 13.47
CA GLY A 384 2.91 -0.15 12.29
C GLY A 384 2.64 1.34 12.53
N VAL A 385 3.02 1.88 13.70
CA VAL A 385 2.82 3.27 14.10
C VAL A 385 4.13 4.06 13.99
N SER A 386 4.06 5.26 13.40
CA SER A 386 5.12 6.27 13.45
C SER A 386 4.50 7.61 13.81
N ASP A 387 4.91 8.22 14.92
CA ASP A 387 4.29 9.46 15.42
C ASP A 387 5.12 10.15 16.53
N ARG A 388 4.85 11.44 16.79
CA ARG A 388 5.43 12.23 17.89
C ARG A 388 4.94 11.69 19.24
N LEU A 389 5.83 11.62 20.24
CA LEU A 389 5.53 11.12 21.59
C LEU A 389 5.33 12.25 22.60
N ILE A 390 4.14 12.30 23.21
CA ILE A 390 3.75 13.27 24.22
C ILE A 390 3.79 12.61 25.62
N PRO A 391 4.47 13.19 26.62
CA PRO A 391 4.58 12.61 27.96
C PRO A 391 3.26 12.69 28.75
N ASN A 392 3.06 11.73 29.66
CA ASN A 392 2.00 11.75 30.66
C ASN A 392 2.33 12.79 31.74
N LYS A 393 1.46 13.78 31.93
CA LYS A 393 1.68 14.89 32.89
C LYS A 393 1.81 14.44 34.36
N ASN A 394 1.41 13.20 34.66
CA ASN A 394 1.47 12.60 36.00
C ASN A 394 2.60 11.57 36.14
N ASN A 395 3.24 11.15 35.05
CA ASN A 395 4.36 10.20 35.05
C ASN A 395 5.28 10.45 33.84
N ASN A 396 6.37 11.21 34.03
CA ASN A 396 7.33 11.57 32.98
C ASN A 396 8.17 10.37 32.44
N GLY A 397 7.83 9.13 32.82
CA GLY A 397 8.31 7.91 32.18
C GLY A 397 7.34 7.33 31.14
N ASP A 398 6.04 7.63 31.21
CA ASP A 398 5.02 7.10 30.27
C ASP A 398 4.70 8.12 29.18
N TYR A 399 4.45 7.63 27.97
CA TYR A 399 4.14 8.44 26.78
C TYR A 399 2.88 7.92 26.08
N ALA A 400 2.28 8.78 25.27
CA ALA A 400 1.31 8.44 24.23
C ALA A 400 1.76 9.07 22.90
N THR A 401 1.26 8.58 21.77
CA THR A 401 1.42 9.23 20.47
C THR A 401 0.50 10.45 20.34
N GLU A 402 0.84 11.41 19.47
CA GLU A 402 0.04 12.61 19.19
C GLU A 402 -1.35 12.26 18.60
N HIS A 403 -1.38 11.35 17.64
CA HIS A 403 -2.57 10.68 17.14
C HIS A 403 -2.68 9.38 17.93
N MET A 404 -3.69 9.27 18.80
CA MET A 404 -3.68 8.27 19.87
C MET A 404 -3.72 6.81 19.34
N SER A 405 -2.64 6.07 19.55
CA SER A 405 -2.44 4.72 18.99
C SER A 405 -2.71 3.57 19.96
N TYR A 406 -2.93 3.89 21.24
CA TYR A 406 -3.02 2.93 22.35
C TYR A 406 -1.85 1.92 22.46
N LEU A 407 -0.69 2.24 21.88
CA LEU A 407 0.57 1.62 22.27
C LEU A 407 0.89 2.00 23.72
N LYS A 408 1.39 1.02 24.49
CA LYS A 408 1.91 1.29 25.83
C LYS A 408 3.40 1.60 25.71
N ILE A 409 3.80 2.84 25.97
CA ILE A 409 5.17 3.34 25.77
C ILE A 409 5.71 3.83 27.12
N THR A 410 6.77 3.19 27.61
CA THR A 410 7.41 3.54 28.89
C THR A 410 8.93 3.61 28.72
N ARG A 411 9.51 4.78 29.03
CA ARG A 411 10.96 4.99 29.15
C ARG A 411 11.46 4.40 30.47
N ILE A 412 12.48 3.56 30.40
CA ILE A 412 13.10 2.86 31.52
C ILE A 412 14.60 3.20 31.64
N ASN A 413 15.20 2.89 32.79
CA ASN A 413 16.66 2.96 32.93
C ASN A 413 17.32 1.89 32.05
N ASN A 414 18.37 2.25 31.33
CA ASN A 414 19.07 1.34 30.44
C ASN A 414 19.74 0.20 31.25
N PRO A 415 19.50 -1.08 30.93
CA PRO A 415 20.03 -2.20 31.70
C PRO A 415 21.52 -2.47 31.43
N VAL A 416 22.09 -1.94 30.34
CA VAL A 416 23.48 -2.16 29.90
C VAL A 416 24.32 -0.91 30.08
N VAL A 417 23.78 0.28 29.78
CA VAL A 417 24.52 1.55 29.76
C VAL A 417 24.18 2.40 31.00
N SER A 418 25.02 2.32 32.03
CA SER A 418 24.81 2.98 33.32
C SER A 418 24.56 4.49 33.19
N GLY A 419 23.42 4.97 33.71
CA GLY A 419 23.03 6.39 33.72
C GLY A 419 22.25 6.84 32.48
N ARG A 420 22.06 5.96 31.49
CA ARG A 420 21.25 6.21 30.29
C ARG A 420 19.85 5.63 30.43
N TYR A 421 18.98 5.92 29.46
CA TYR A 421 17.65 5.35 29.34
C TYR A 421 17.55 4.39 28.14
N CYS A 422 16.46 3.64 28.08
CA CYS A 422 15.98 2.95 26.89
C CYS A 422 14.45 2.84 26.96
N PHE A 423 13.78 2.29 25.94
CA PHE A 423 12.31 2.26 25.88
C PHE A 423 11.75 0.83 25.82
N ASP A 424 10.72 0.59 26.63
CA ASP A 424 9.81 -0.53 26.50
C ASP A 424 8.54 -0.06 25.76
N VAL A 425 8.16 -0.76 24.68
CA VAL A 425 6.89 -0.54 23.97
C VAL A 425 6.11 -1.86 23.89
N TRP A 426 4.79 -1.82 24.09
CA TRP A 426 3.89 -2.94 23.80
C TRP A 426 2.84 -2.57 22.75
N ASP A 427 2.63 -3.47 21.77
CA ASP A 427 1.49 -3.39 20.85
C ASP A 427 0.19 -3.89 21.51
N GLY A 428 -0.97 -3.55 20.94
CA GLY A 428 -2.27 -3.94 21.48
C GLY A 428 -2.56 -5.46 21.45
N SER A 429 -1.67 -6.28 20.89
CA SER A 429 -1.72 -7.75 20.91
C SER A 429 -0.90 -8.36 22.05
N GLY A 430 0.05 -7.61 22.62
CA GLY A 430 0.90 -8.02 23.74
C GLY A 430 2.34 -8.37 23.37
N ASN A 431 2.79 -8.05 22.15
CA ASN A 431 4.20 -8.14 21.80
C ASN A 431 4.97 -7.00 22.47
N LYS A 432 6.13 -7.31 23.06
CA LYS A 432 7.04 -6.32 23.64
C LYS A 432 8.19 -6.01 22.68
N TYR A 433 8.52 -4.74 22.56
CA TYR A 433 9.68 -4.20 21.86
C TYR A 433 10.59 -3.50 22.89
N GLU A 434 11.88 -3.79 22.85
CA GLU A 434 12.95 -3.16 23.63
C GLU A 434 13.82 -2.36 22.66
N LEU A 435 13.96 -1.04 22.90
CA LEU A 435 14.62 -0.10 22.00
C LEU A 435 15.71 0.71 22.70
N GLY A 436 16.92 0.68 22.15
CA GLY A 436 18.10 1.33 22.73
C GLY A 436 18.66 0.64 23.97
N CYS A 437 18.21 -0.57 24.32
CA CYS A 437 18.60 -1.24 25.57
C CYS A 437 19.93 -2.03 25.47
N THR A 438 20.54 -2.14 24.28
CA THR A 438 21.93 -2.58 24.09
C THR A 438 22.84 -1.43 23.66
N LYS A 439 24.16 -1.55 23.87
CA LYS A 439 25.13 -0.50 23.52
C LYS A 439 25.12 -0.17 22.00
N ASP A 440 24.95 -1.17 21.14
CA ASP A 440 24.96 -1.00 19.69
C ASP A 440 23.63 -0.44 19.14
N SER A 441 22.53 -0.57 19.88
CA SER A 441 21.21 0.00 19.54
C SER A 441 20.99 1.45 20.03
N LEU A 442 21.94 2.01 20.78
CA LEU A 442 21.87 3.37 21.32
C LEU A 442 22.84 4.26 20.56
N GLN A 443 22.33 5.29 19.90
CA GLN A 443 23.12 6.27 19.16
C GLN A 443 23.21 7.60 19.93
N SER A 444 24.40 8.18 20.01
CA SER A 444 24.67 9.40 20.79
C SER A 444 25.85 10.20 20.25
N TYR A 445 25.80 11.53 20.38
CA TYR A 445 26.95 12.43 20.15
C TYR A 445 27.30 13.19 21.44
N HIS A 446 28.47 13.85 21.47
CA HIS A 446 28.84 14.82 22.52
C HIS A 446 28.68 16.26 21.99
N ASP A 447 28.12 17.16 22.80
CA ASP A 447 27.99 18.58 22.47
C ASP A 447 29.26 19.41 22.80
N SER A 448 29.19 20.72 22.57
CA SER A 448 30.31 21.65 22.79
C SER A 448 30.67 21.88 24.26
N ASP A 449 29.75 21.64 25.20
CA ASP A 449 30.02 21.64 26.64
C ASP A 449 30.41 20.25 27.16
N ASN A 450 30.49 19.26 26.24
CA ASN A 450 30.90 17.88 26.39
C ASN A 450 29.86 16.94 27.03
N ASP A 451 28.60 17.38 27.14
CA ASP A 451 27.51 16.50 27.57
C ASP A 451 27.10 15.57 26.40
N GLN A 452 26.86 14.29 26.73
CA GLN A 452 26.48 13.28 25.73
C GLN A 452 24.95 13.23 25.59
N PHE A 453 24.47 13.53 24.38
CA PHE A 453 23.08 13.49 23.97
C PHE A 453 22.76 12.18 23.22
N ASP A 454 21.69 11.49 23.64
CA ASP A 454 21.24 10.24 23.03
C ASP A 454 20.12 10.55 22.00
N TYR A 455 20.40 10.34 20.70
CA TYR A 455 19.53 10.79 19.61
C TYR A 455 18.74 9.68 18.88
N SER A 456 19.15 8.41 18.99
CA SER A 456 18.35 7.27 18.51
C SER A 456 18.39 6.09 19.47
N PHE A 457 17.24 5.45 19.60
CA PHE A 457 16.98 4.24 20.37
C PHE A 457 16.39 3.21 19.40
N ASP A 458 17.24 2.40 18.80
CA ASP A 458 16.85 1.47 17.74
C ASP A 458 16.34 0.15 18.34
N LEU A 459 15.46 -0.57 17.63
CA LEU A 459 14.90 -1.85 18.12
C LEU A 459 16.01 -2.90 18.31
N ASP A 460 16.39 -3.19 19.56
CA ASP A 460 17.36 -4.25 19.88
C ASP A 460 16.71 -5.63 20.00
N LYS A 461 15.44 -5.69 20.39
CA LYS A 461 14.74 -6.96 20.62
C LYS A 461 13.22 -6.85 20.56
N MET A 462 12.59 -7.83 19.92
CA MET A 462 11.17 -8.10 20.02
C MET A 462 10.93 -9.43 20.76
N THR A 463 9.92 -9.44 21.62
CA THR A 463 9.50 -10.57 22.46
C THR A 463 8.02 -10.81 22.22
N ALA A 464 7.64 -12.01 21.78
CA ALA A 464 6.26 -12.31 21.41
C ALA A 464 5.33 -12.37 22.64
N ALA A 465 4.02 -12.21 22.42
CA ALA A 465 3.02 -12.35 23.48
C ALA A 465 3.10 -13.71 24.23
N ASN A 466 2.71 -13.69 25.52
CA ASN A 466 2.99 -14.63 26.63
C ASN A 466 4.43 -14.70 27.16
N GLU A 467 5.45 -14.29 26.41
CA GLU A 467 6.80 -14.79 26.73
C GLU A 467 7.32 -14.27 28.09
N GLY A 468 7.64 -15.22 28.97
CA GLY A 468 7.77 -14.97 30.39
C GLY A 468 8.20 -16.21 31.19
N SER A 469 7.86 -16.24 32.48
CA SER A 469 8.34 -17.30 33.38
C SER A 469 7.67 -18.65 33.11
N GLY A 470 8.39 -19.55 32.42
CA GLY A 470 7.97 -20.92 32.13
C GLY A 470 7.55 -21.19 30.69
N THR A 471 7.66 -20.21 29.78
CA THR A 471 7.38 -20.37 28.35
C THR A 471 8.67 -20.66 27.55
N ASN A 472 8.54 -20.80 26.23
CA ASN A 472 9.65 -21.12 25.32
C ASN A 472 10.56 -19.90 24.99
N ASN A 473 10.21 -18.70 25.44
CA ASN A 473 10.94 -17.43 25.27
C ASN A 473 11.37 -17.20 23.81
N ARG A 474 10.39 -17.27 22.89
CA ARG A 474 10.55 -16.88 21.48
C ARG A 474 10.90 -15.39 21.40
N THR A 475 12.06 -15.09 20.85
CA THR A 475 12.56 -13.71 20.72
C THR A 475 13.19 -13.50 19.35
N MET A 476 13.06 -12.28 18.85
CA MET A 476 13.89 -11.74 17.78
C MET A 476 14.87 -10.76 18.44
N THR A 477 16.16 -10.90 18.18
CA THR A 477 17.18 -9.92 18.59
C THR A 477 17.89 -9.38 17.37
N ILE A 478 18.09 -8.07 17.36
CA ILE A 478 18.79 -7.30 16.36
C ILE A 478 20.16 -6.91 16.97
N SER A 479 21.13 -6.63 16.13
CA SER A 479 22.41 -6.03 16.51
C SER A 479 22.92 -5.18 15.35
N TYR A 480 23.76 -4.19 15.64
CA TYR A 480 24.04 -3.08 14.74
C TYR A 480 25.52 -2.95 14.38
N LEU A 481 25.79 -2.32 13.25
CA LEU A 481 27.05 -1.62 12.97
C LEU A 481 26.87 -0.17 13.43
N GLN A 482 27.96 0.45 13.89
CA GLN A 482 28.01 1.87 14.23
C GLN A 482 29.25 2.46 13.54
N ASP A 483 29.08 3.51 12.74
CA ASP A 483 30.17 4.38 12.33
C ASP A 483 30.50 5.29 13.53
N VAL A 484 31.77 5.30 13.94
CA VAL A 484 32.19 5.92 15.20
C VAL A 484 33.34 6.89 14.99
N GLU A 485 33.08 8.13 15.38
CA GLU A 485 34.08 9.19 15.43
C GLU A 485 34.64 9.31 16.84
N SER A 486 35.87 9.82 16.99
CA SER A 486 36.42 10.09 18.33
C SER A 486 37.36 11.28 18.35
N GLU A 487 36.81 12.45 18.69
CA GLU A 487 37.55 13.69 18.90
C GLU A 487 37.77 13.97 20.40
N ASN A 488 38.88 14.63 20.74
CA ASN A 488 39.19 15.14 22.10
C ASN A 488 39.11 14.16 23.29
N GLY A 489 38.98 12.84 23.04
CA GLY A 489 38.84 11.79 24.05
C GLY A 489 37.39 11.28 24.23
N HIS A 490 36.47 11.77 23.41
CA HIS A 490 35.05 11.43 23.39
C HIS A 490 34.73 10.60 22.15
N THR A 491 33.55 9.97 22.11
CA THR A 491 33.14 9.11 20.99
C THR A 491 31.69 9.41 20.62
N SER A 492 31.48 9.83 19.37
CA SER A 492 30.15 10.05 18.80
C SER A 492 29.83 8.90 17.83
N ILE A 493 28.57 8.50 17.77
CA ILE A 493 28.03 7.66 16.70
C ILE A 493 27.59 8.60 15.57
N ARG A 494 28.03 8.36 14.33
CA ARG A 494 27.64 9.17 13.16
C ARG A 494 26.49 8.54 12.39
N ASP A 495 26.59 7.24 12.15
CA ASP A 495 25.58 6.37 11.53
C ASP A 495 25.46 5.07 12.34
N ALA A 496 24.31 4.41 12.29
CA ALA A 496 24.17 3.03 12.70
C ALA A 496 23.16 2.29 11.81
N ALA A 497 23.47 1.04 11.49
CA ALA A 497 22.65 0.22 10.61
C ALA A 497 22.51 -1.22 11.14
N PRO A 498 21.36 -1.89 10.94
CA PRO A 498 21.18 -3.27 11.39
C PRO A 498 22.22 -4.19 10.76
N ARG A 499 23.08 -4.83 11.57
CA ARG A 499 24.12 -5.78 11.13
C ARG A 499 23.53 -7.18 10.91
N GLN A 500 22.74 -7.63 11.88
CA GLN A 500 22.26 -9.01 11.95
C GLN A 500 21.01 -9.12 12.83
N ILE A 501 19.99 -9.82 12.32
CA ILE A 501 18.79 -10.22 13.05
C ILE A 501 18.87 -11.74 13.29
N VAL A 502 18.60 -12.18 14.52
CA VAL A 502 18.48 -13.60 14.87
C VAL A 502 17.17 -13.83 15.61
N TYR A 503 16.31 -14.69 15.07
CA TYR A 503 15.08 -15.14 15.73
C TYR A 503 15.21 -16.57 16.23
N LYS A 504 14.84 -16.78 17.50
CA LYS A 504 15.26 -17.94 18.29
C LYS A 504 14.25 -18.33 19.37
N THR A 505 14.30 -19.59 19.78
CA THR A 505 13.53 -20.15 20.89
C THR A 505 14.49 -20.57 22.01
N THR A 506 14.13 -20.35 23.28
CA THR A 506 14.99 -20.62 24.45
C THR A 506 14.30 -21.56 25.46
N THR A 507 14.21 -22.84 25.12
CA THR A 507 13.53 -23.85 25.95
C THR A 507 14.46 -24.40 27.05
N ASN A 508 14.05 -24.32 28.32
CA ASN A 508 14.82 -24.79 29.48
C ASN A 508 16.26 -24.24 29.55
N GLY A 509 16.49 -23.01 29.06
CA GLY A 509 17.80 -22.37 29.01
C GLY A 509 18.68 -22.74 27.81
N ASN A 510 18.21 -23.63 26.91
CA ASN A 510 18.90 -23.92 25.65
C ASN A 510 18.35 -23.03 24.53
N THR A 511 19.16 -22.11 24.02
CA THR A 511 18.81 -21.23 22.90
C THR A 511 19.06 -21.93 21.57
N THR A 512 18.04 -21.99 20.71
CA THR A 512 18.13 -22.51 19.34
C THR A 512 17.74 -21.41 18.34
N PRO A 513 18.66 -20.93 17.49
CA PRO A 513 18.32 -20.10 16.34
C PRO A 513 17.42 -20.88 15.37
N ALA A 514 16.34 -20.25 14.91
CA ALA A 514 15.49 -20.80 13.86
C ALA A 514 15.79 -20.16 12.50
N GLY A 515 16.36 -18.95 12.49
CA GLY A 515 16.93 -18.33 11.32
C GLY A 515 17.62 -17.00 11.63
N THR A 516 18.45 -16.59 10.67
CA THR A 516 19.29 -15.40 10.74
C THR A 516 19.08 -14.56 9.47
N VAL A 517 19.20 -13.23 9.60
CA VAL A 517 19.31 -12.30 8.48
C VAL A 517 20.56 -11.46 8.68
N ASP A 518 21.47 -11.49 7.70
CA ASP A 518 22.68 -10.67 7.67
C ASP A 518 22.52 -9.49 6.69
N PHE A 519 23.11 -8.36 7.03
CA PHE A 519 23.13 -7.15 6.22
C PHE A 519 24.59 -6.72 6.00
N PHE A 520 24.97 -6.44 4.76
CA PHE A 520 26.36 -6.18 4.36
C PHE A 520 26.48 -4.80 3.73
N TYR A 521 27.42 -4.01 4.25
CA TYR A 521 27.57 -2.61 3.94
C TYR A 521 28.91 -2.30 3.25
N ASN A 522 28.92 -1.26 2.44
CA ASN A 522 30.12 -0.43 2.28
C ASN A 522 30.05 0.68 3.35
N GLY A 523 31.19 1.15 3.85
CA GLY A 523 31.23 2.12 4.94
C GLY A 523 32.63 2.73 5.17
N PRO A 524 32.78 3.62 6.16
CA PRO A 524 34.06 4.26 6.44
C PRO A 524 35.14 3.34 7.01
N THR A 525 34.80 2.13 7.46
CA THR A 525 35.73 1.19 8.12
C THR A 525 35.62 -0.25 7.59
N ASN A 526 36.42 -1.17 8.16
CA ASN A 526 36.30 -2.61 7.90
C ASN A 526 35.85 -3.34 9.17
N SER A 527 34.55 -3.57 9.32
CA SER A 527 33.97 -4.32 10.43
C SER A 527 33.84 -5.82 10.11
N THR A 528 34.50 -6.66 10.92
CA THR A 528 34.47 -8.12 10.83
C THR A 528 34.09 -8.72 12.19
N VAL A 529 32.95 -9.42 12.24
CA VAL A 529 32.40 -10.04 13.45
C VAL A 529 32.34 -11.55 13.23
N ASN A 530 32.88 -12.34 14.16
CA ASN A 530 32.92 -13.81 14.10
C ASN A 530 33.56 -14.43 12.82
N GLY A 531 34.34 -13.63 12.06
CA GLY A 531 34.94 -14.03 10.78
C GLY A 531 34.13 -13.63 9.54
N THR A 532 32.91 -13.13 9.72
CA THR A 532 32.10 -12.52 8.65
C THR A 532 32.41 -11.03 8.57
N GLN A 533 32.87 -10.57 7.41
CA GLN A 533 33.00 -9.15 7.12
C GLN A 533 31.61 -8.58 6.81
N PHE A 534 31.09 -7.73 7.71
CA PHE A 534 29.79 -7.07 7.58
C PHE A 534 29.91 -5.69 6.92
N GLU A 535 31.06 -5.03 7.05
CA GLU A 535 31.34 -3.71 6.46
C GLU A 535 32.64 -3.77 5.65
N THR A 536 32.60 -3.23 4.44
CA THR A 536 33.76 -3.12 3.55
C THR A 536 34.12 -1.65 3.37
N GLN A 537 35.36 -1.30 3.68
CA GLN A 537 35.77 0.10 3.67
C GLN A 537 35.74 0.68 2.26
N TYR A 538 35.23 1.91 2.12
CA TYR A 538 35.33 2.68 0.87
C TYR A 538 36.78 2.76 0.39
N THR A 539 36.94 2.82 -0.94
CA THR A 539 38.27 2.80 -1.57
C THR A 539 38.48 4.05 -2.40
N SER A 540 39.74 4.50 -2.49
CA SER A 540 40.11 5.62 -3.35
C SER A 540 39.81 5.42 -4.84
N ALA A 541 39.54 4.17 -5.27
CA ALA A 541 39.04 3.88 -6.61
C ALA A 541 37.52 4.14 -6.78
N TYR A 542 36.74 4.00 -5.71
CA TYR A 542 35.32 4.40 -5.64
C TYR A 542 35.22 5.94 -5.56
N GLU A 543 35.93 6.56 -4.63
CA GLU A 543 36.00 8.03 -4.49
C GLU A 543 36.45 8.72 -5.80
N SER A 544 37.46 8.16 -6.48
CA SER A 544 37.92 8.65 -7.79
C SER A 544 36.89 8.50 -8.92
N ALA A 545 35.92 7.59 -8.80
CA ALA A 545 34.87 7.42 -9.81
C ALA A 545 33.79 8.51 -9.71
N CYS A 546 33.56 9.04 -8.51
CA CYS A 546 32.58 10.09 -8.22
C CYS A 546 33.07 11.50 -8.59
N ASN A 547 34.37 11.70 -8.86
CA ASN A 547 34.97 12.99 -9.21
C ASN A 547 34.84 14.05 -8.10
N LEU A 548 35.02 13.63 -6.84
CA LEU A 548 34.85 14.48 -5.65
C LEU A 548 35.64 15.81 -5.75
N PRO A 549 35.06 16.95 -5.30
CA PRO A 549 35.72 18.25 -5.33
C PRO A 549 37.08 18.31 -4.62
N GLU A 550 37.20 17.58 -3.50
CA GLU A 550 38.42 17.42 -2.70
C GLU A 550 38.59 15.94 -2.34
N ALA A 551 39.82 15.52 -2.00
CA ALA A 551 40.11 14.10 -1.75
C ALA A 551 39.77 13.72 -0.30
N SER A 552 38.64 13.04 -0.12
CA SER A 552 38.29 12.31 1.10
C SER A 552 39.28 11.17 1.38
N ALA A 553 39.18 10.62 2.59
CA ALA A 553 39.91 9.44 3.00
C ALA A 553 38.91 8.39 3.54
N GLN A 554 38.16 7.78 2.61
CA GLN A 554 37.29 6.63 2.80
C GLN A 554 35.86 6.97 3.28
N GLN A 555 35.17 7.90 2.60
CA GLN A 555 33.75 8.25 2.84
C GLN A 555 32.84 7.85 1.64
N ARG A 556 31.50 7.93 1.80
CA ARG A 556 30.52 7.77 0.71
C ARG A 556 30.52 9.02 -0.17
N CYS A 557 30.12 8.91 -1.44
CA CYS A 557 30.33 10.01 -2.39
C CYS A 557 29.44 11.25 -2.18
N ASP A 558 28.29 11.11 -1.53
CA ASP A 558 27.41 12.21 -1.14
C ASP A 558 27.72 12.82 0.23
N ASP A 559 28.61 12.20 1.02
CA ASP A 559 28.98 12.69 2.35
C ASP A 559 29.67 14.07 2.27
N PRO A 560 29.26 15.07 3.08
CA PRO A 560 30.01 16.31 3.23
C PRO A 560 31.37 16.06 3.93
N LEU A 561 32.29 17.02 3.81
CA LEU A 561 33.64 16.96 4.42
C LEU A 561 33.98 18.26 5.17
N ASP A 562 34.97 18.17 6.07
CA ASP A 562 35.68 19.33 6.64
C ASP A 562 36.06 20.39 5.60
N ARG A 563 35.85 21.67 5.91
CA ARG A 563 36.22 22.77 5.01
C ARG A 563 36.54 24.08 5.73
N ASN A 564 37.65 24.71 5.38
CA ASN A 564 38.07 26.03 5.89
C ASN A 564 38.17 26.18 7.43
N GLY A 565 38.18 25.07 8.19
CA GLY A 565 38.11 25.07 9.66
C GLY A 565 36.70 24.97 10.24
N LEU A 566 35.72 24.62 9.42
CA LEU A 566 34.40 24.11 9.80
C LEU A 566 34.44 22.58 9.62
N SER A 567 33.83 21.83 10.54
CA SER A 567 33.75 20.37 10.47
C SER A 567 32.63 19.90 9.53
N ASP A 568 32.64 18.60 9.21
CA ASP A 568 31.44 17.88 8.76
C ASP A 568 30.39 17.73 9.90
N PRO A 569 29.16 17.25 9.60
CA PRO A 569 28.13 17.02 10.60
C PRO A 569 28.45 15.80 11.48
N SER A 570 28.44 15.98 12.80
CA SER A 570 28.75 14.92 13.78
C SER A 570 27.74 13.76 13.83
N VAL A 571 26.65 13.85 13.07
CA VAL A 571 25.67 12.79 12.81
C VAL A 571 25.28 12.87 11.33
N MET A 572 25.57 11.82 10.56
CA MET A 572 25.27 11.71 9.13
C MET A 572 25.36 10.24 8.68
N SER A 573 24.48 9.80 7.75
CA SER A 573 24.47 8.40 7.31
C SER A 573 25.53 8.15 6.24
N THR A 574 26.62 7.47 6.61
CA THR A 574 27.79 7.16 5.77
C THR A 574 27.77 5.73 5.20
N LEU A 575 26.89 4.85 5.69
CA LEU A 575 26.83 3.44 5.28
C LEU A 575 26.02 3.23 3.99
N GLU A 576 26.33 2.21 3.19
CA GLU A 576 25.56 1.78 1.99
C GLU A 576 25.16 0.31 2.11
N LEU A 577 23.87 -0.02 2.09
CA LEU A 577 23.39 -1.42 2.15
C LEU A 577 23.61 -2.17 0.82
N THR A 578 24.80 -2.76 0.63
CA THR A 578 25.10 -3.52 -0.59
C THR A 578 24.28 -4.80 -0.75
N LYS A 579 23.92 -5.49 0.35
CA LYS A 579 23.36 -6.84 0.29
C LYS A 579 22.68 -7.29 1.58
N VAL A 580 21.59 -8.04 1.43
CA VAL A 580 20.91 -8.79 2.50
C VAL A 580 21.01 -10.29 2.21
N LYS A 581 21.17 -11.13 3.24
CA LYS A 581 21.07 -12.60 3.15
C LYS A 581 20.18 -13.14 4.26
N SER A 582 19.42 -14.21 3.99
CA SER A 582 18.68 -14.94 5.02
C SER A 582 19.02 -16.43 5.01
N TYR A 583 19.07 -17.02 6.21
CA TYR A 583 19.50 -18.38 6.48
C TYR A 583 18.47 -19.10 7.36
N VAL A 584 18.26 -20.39 7.11
CA VAL A 584 17.52 -21.29 8.00
C VAL A 584 18.46 -21.76 9.12
N GLY A 585 18.10 -21.55 10.38
CA GLY A 585 18.96 -21.82 11.53
C GLY A 585 19.99 -20.72 11.77
N ASP A 586 21.24 -20.95 11.35
CA ASP A 586 22.38 -20.06 11.60
C ASP A 586 23.15 -19.68 10.31
N ASP A 587 24.02 -18.67 10.42
CA ASP A 587 24.86 -18.12 9.35
C ASP A 587 26.15 -18.93 9.08
N SER A 588 26.39 -20.04 9.80
CA SER A 588 27.69 -20.72 9.82
C SER A 588 28.08 -21.46 8.54
N ALA A 589 27.12 -21.74 7.65
CA ALA A 589 27.35 -22.54 6.46
C ALA A 589 26.51 -22.07 5.25
N ALA A 590 27.12 -22.10 4.06
CA ALA A 590 26.43 -21.79 2.81
C ALA A 590 25.25 -22.74 2.49
N SER A 591 25.19 -23.92 3.13
CA SER A 591 24.05 -24.84 3.07
C SER A 591 22.80 -24.35 3.81
N HIS A 592 22.93 -23.35 4.69
CA HIS A 592 21.82 -22.75 5.43
C HIS A 592 21.18 -21.56 4.68
N LEU A 593 21.86 -21.01 3.67
CA LEU A 593 21.32 -19.92 2.83
C LEU A 593 20.01 -20.31 2.16
N ASP A 594 19.03 -19.42 2.23
CA ASP A 594 17.71 -19.54 1.63
C ASP A 594 17.48 -18.44 0.58
N TYR A 595 17.75 -17.18 0.95
CA TYR A 595 17.62 -16.01 0.06
C TYR A 595 18.79 -15.04 0.18
N SER A 596 19.08 -14.31 -0.89
CA SER A 596 19.87 -13.07 -0.83
C SER A 596 19.39 -12.02 -1.83
N TYR A 597 19.65 -10.76 -1.49
CA TYR A 597 19.31 -9.58 -2.28
C TYR A 597 20.57 -8.76 -2.43
N ALA A 598 21.00 -8.51 -3.68
CA ALA A 598 22.06 -7.54 -3.97
C ALA A 598 21.41 -6.22 -4.42
N LEU A 599 21.84 -5.12 -3.82
CA LEU A 599 21.41 -3.77 -4.15
C LEU A 599 22.48 -3.11 -5.03
N THR A 600 22.15 -2.02 -5.72
CA THR A 600 23.08 -1.31 -6.60
C THR A 600 22.68 0.15 -6.70
N TYR A 601 23.64 1.05 -6.55
CA TYR A 601 23.42 2.48 -6.39
C TYR A 601 24.04 3.29 -7.54
N LEU A 602 23.69 4.57 -7.57
CA LEU A 602 24.38 5.62 -8.31
C LEU A 602 24.48 6.83 -7.38
N ASP A 603 25.68 7.36 -7.24
CA ASP A 603 25.97 8.44 -6.30
C ASP A 603 26.41 9.69 -7.07
N THR A 604 26.01 10.86 -6.60
CA THR A 604 26.52 12.16 -7.07
C THR A 604 27.40 12.78 -5.99
N SER A 605 28.48 13.46 -6.40
CA SER A 605 29.41 14.09 -5.45
C SER A 605 28.75 15.24 -4.72
N PHE A 606 29.06 15.42 -3.43
CA PHE A 606 28.74 16.64 -2.67
C PHE A 606 29.14 17.95 -3.42
N LEU A 607 28.39 19.03 -3.19
CA LEU A 607 28.47 20.29 -3.94
C LEU A 607 28.57 21.52 -3.02
N ASN A 608 28.92 22.69 -3.56
CA ASN A 608 28.88 23.93 -2.78
C ASN A 608 27.41 24.31 -2.49
N CYS A 609 27.08 24.62 -1.24
CA CYS A 609 25.71 24.97 -0.84
C CYS A 609 25.15 26.21 -1.59
N PRO A 610 23.96 26.12 -2.21
CA PRO A 610 23.33 27.23 -2.92
C PRO A 610 22.62 28.20 -1.95
N SER A 611 23.38 29.06 -1.26
CA SER A 611 22.81 30.03 -0.32
C SER A 611 23.13 31.48 -0.67
N ASN A 612 22.17 32.37 -0.38
CA ASN A 612 22.36 33.83 -0.35
C ASN A 612 22.95 34.32 0.99
N THR A 613 22.98 33.47 2.02
CA THR A 613 23.60 33.77 3.32
C THR A 613 25.11 33.56 3.23
N SER A 614 25.88 34.45 3.87
CA SER A 614 27.35 34.44 3.83
C SER A 614 28.02 33.25 4.53
N ASN A 615 27.23 32.41 5.19
CA ASN A 615 27.73 31.41 6.13
C ASN A 615 27.63 30.00 5.52
N LEU A 616 26.43 29.62 5.05
CA LEU A 616 26.18 28.33 4.38
C LEU A 616 27.01 28.16 3.11
N SER A 617 27.31 29.24 2.38
CA SER A 617 28.14 29.20 1.16
C SER A 617 29.60 28.76 1.39
N ASN A 618 30.03 28.58 2.64
CA ASN A 618 31.34 28.02 3.00
C ASN A 618 31.31 26.52 3.31
N TYR A 619 30.14 25.88 3.39
CA TYR A 619 29.99 24.44 3.64
C TYR A 619 29.96 23.63 2.33
N TRP A 620 30.13 22.32 2.46
CA TRP A 620 29.69 21.36 1.44
C TRP A 620 28.27 20.93 1.78
N CYS A 621 27.40 20.96 0.77
CA CYS A 621 26.07 20.36 0.83
C CYS A 621 26.15 18.96 0.23
N ALA A 622 25.41 18.03 0.82
CA ALA A 622 25.49 16.63 0.49
C ALA A 622 25.05 16.37 -0.97
N GLY A 623 25.57 15.28 -1.52
CA GLY A 623 25.14 14.77 -2.83
C GLY A 623 23.83 13.97 -2.75
N GLU A 624 23.66 13.10 -3.72
CA GLU A 624 22.54 12.16 -3.82
C GLU A 624 23.08 10.74 -3.89
N HIS A 625 22.36 9.79 -3.30
CA HIS A 625 22.70 8.38 -3.30
C HIS A 625 21.43 7.60 -3.63
N VAL A 626 21.29 7.07 -4.85
CA VAL A 626 20.00 6.52 -5.33
C VAL A 626 20.06 5.03 -5.66
N LEU A 627 19.10 4.27 -5.11
CA LEU A 627 18.96 2.83 -5.36
C LEU A 627 18.49 2.57 -6.80
N THR A 628 19.39 2.13 -7.67
CA THR A 628 19.10 1.90 -9.11
C THR A 628 18.61 0.49 -9.42
N ALA A 629 18.96 -0.53 -8.63
CA ALA A 629 18.49 -1.89 -8.84
C ALA A 629 18.46 -2.76 -7.57
N ILE A 630 17.57 -3.77 -7.57
CA ILE A 630 17.55 -4.86 -6.58
C ILE A 630 17.56 -6.20 -7.34
N THR A 631 18.52 -7.07 -7.02
CA THR A 631 18.70 -8.40 -7.62
C THR A 631 18.47 -9.51 -6.58
N PRO A 632 17.31 -10.18 -6.59
CA PRO A 632 17.04 -11.33 -5.74
C PRO A 632 17.72 -12.62 -6.25
N THR A 633 18.12 -13.48 -5.31
CA THR A 633 18.66 -14.83 -5.54
C THR A 633 18.05 -15.78 -4.51
N VAL A 634 17.54 -16.93 -4.96
CA VAL A 634 17.06 -18.02 -4.09
C VAL A 634 18.08 -19.15 -4.08
N TYR A 635 18.29 -19.80 -2.95
CA TYR A 635 19.27 -20.88 -2.80
C TYR A 635 18.58 -22.24 -2.68
N GLN A 636 19.18 -23.27 -3.27
CA GLN A 636 18.72 -24.64 -3.14
C GLN A 636 19.93 -25.52 -2.78
N ASN A 637 19.94 -26.07 -1.57
CA ASN A 637 21.09 -26.77 -0.99
C ASN A 637 22.40 -25.94 -1.11
N GLY A 638 22.33 -24.64 -0.81
CA GLY A 638 23.44 -23.69 -0.94
C GLY A 638 23.85 -23.29 -2.37
N SER A 639 23.18 -23.81 -3.40
CA SER A 639 23.38 -23.36 -4.79
C SER A 639 22.46 -22.18 -5.11
N GLY A 640 23.03 -21.02 -5.42
CA GLY A 640 22.27 -19.79 -5.71
C GLY A 640 21.72 -19.74 -7.14
N HIS A 641 20.44 -19.38 -7.25
CA HIS A 641 19.71 -19.17 -8.50
C HIS A 641 19.21 -17.72 -8.56
N GLN A 642 19.87 -16.89 -9.37
CA GLN A 642 19.48 -15.49 -9.58
C GLN A 642 18.09 -15.42 -10.23
N LEU A 643 17.23 -14.58 -9.67
CA LEU A 643 15.88 -14.31 -10.16
C LEU A 643 15.86 -12.99 -10.95
N ALA A 644 14.78 -12.73 -11.68
CA ALA A 644 14.57 -11.46 -12.34
C ALA A 644 14.36 -10.35 -11.28
N GLY A 645 15.18 -9.29 -11.36
CA GLY A 645 15.22 -8.21 -10.38
C GLY A 645 14.34 -7.01 -10.72
N MET A 646 14.64 -5.90 -10.05
CA MET A 646 14.04 -4.59 -10.27
C MET A 646 15.07 -3.57 -10.73
N THR A 647 14.61 -2.57 -11.48
CA THR A 647 15.39 -1.37 -11.85
C THR A 647 14.57 -0.12 -11.64
N PHE A 648 15.24 0.96 -11.22
CA PHE A 648 14.67 2.27 -10.90
C PHE A 648 15.42 3.38 -11.66
N ALA A 649 14.79 4.53 -11.88
CA ALA A 649 15.46 5.73 -12.37
C ALA A 649 14.81 7.00 -11.80
N TYR A 650 15.63 8.04 -11.67
CA TYR A 650 15.33 9.26 -10.91
C TYR A 650 15.58 10.52 -11.77
N SER A 651 15.03 11.65 -11.33
CA SER A 651 15.48 12.98 -11.77
C SER A 651 15.34 14.01 -10.66
N ASP A 652 16.15 15.04 -10.74
CA ASP A 652 16.29 16.12 -9.78
C ASP A 652 15.06 17.06 -9.82
N HIS A 653 14.46 17.32 -8.65
CA HIS A 653 13.41 18.33 -8.43
C HIS A 653 13.74 19.20 -7.21
N THR A 654 13.11 20.39 -7.13
CA THR A 654 13.56 21.48 -6.24
C THR A 654 12.49 21.91 -5.23
N ASN A 655 12.82 21.81 -3.95
CA ASN A 655 12.03 22.31 -2.82
C ASN A 655 12.53 23.69 -2.38
N LYS A 656 11.64 24.54 -1.86
CA LYS A 656 11.94 25.91 -1.43
C LYS A 656 11.23 26.27 -0.13
N TYR A 657 11.85 27.15 0.65
CA TYR A 657 11.26 27.82 1.81
C TYR A 657 11.63 29.31 1.77
N ASP A 658 10.65 30.18 2.02
CA ASP A 658 10.82 31.63 2.13
C ASP A 658 10.17 32.11 3.44
N ASP A 659 10.84 32.98 4.20
CA ASP A 659 10.26 33.66 5.37
C ASP A 659 10.61 35.14 5.35
N PHE A 660 9.59 35.95 5.03
CA PHE A 660 9.70 37.39 4.89
C PHE A 660 9.48 38.14 6.22
N THR A 661 9.13 37.44 7.30
CA THR A 661 9.04 38.02 8.65
C THR A 661 10.43 38.27 9.26
N GLN A 662 11.44 37.53 8.79
CA GLN A 662 12.83 37.66 9.20
C GLN A 662 13.53 38.86 8.54
N ASN A 663 14.57 39.38 9.21
CA ASN A 663 15.42 40.47 8.71
C ASN A 663 16.92 40.15 8.97
N PRO A 664 17.72 39.82 7.94
CA PRO A 664 17.33 39.68 6.53
C PRO A 664 16.27 38.58 6.33
N HIS A 665 15.49 38.68 5.25
CA HIS A 665 14.55 37.63 4.86
C HIS A 665 15.29 36.30 4.70
N TYR A 666 14.73 35.23 5.27
CA TYR A 666 15.32 33.91 5.20
C TYR A 666 14.81 33.18 3.96
N HIS A 667 15.70 32.46 3.28
CA HIS A 667 15.39 31.71 2.07
C HIS A 667 16.27 30.46 2.02
N MET A 668 15.69 29.31 1.68
CA MET A 668 16.43 28.10 1.39
C MET A 668 15.85 27.36 0.19
N GLN A 669 16.71 26.66 -0.55
CA GLN A 669 16.34 25.87 -1.72
C GLN A 669 17.20 24.61 -1.78
N ASN A 670 16.55 23.45 -1.83
CA ASN A 670 17.19 22.14 -1.94
C ASN A 670 16.78 21.49 -3.25
N THR A 671 17.64 20.64 -3.82
CA THR A 671 17.35 19.88 -5.04
C THR A 671 17.76 18.43 -4.83
N TRP A 672 16.83 17.49 -5.05
CA TRP A 672 17.02 16.06 -4.76
C TRP A 672 16.43 15.17 -5.87
N ALA A 673 16.93 13.94 -5.99
CA ALA A 673 16.51 12.95 -6.96
C ALA A 673 15.20 12.21 -6.58
N TYR A 674 14.12 12.46 -7.32
CA TYR A 674 12.82 11.80 -7.15
C TYR A 674 12.64 10.63 -8.12
N LEU A 675 11.98 9.56 -7.67
CA LEU A 675 11.75 8.35 -8.47
C LEU A 675 10.79 8.62 -9.64
N ILE A 676 11.30 8.63 -10.88
CA ILE A 676 10.51 8.85 -12.10
C ILE A 676 10.14 7.59 -12.87
N SER A 677 10.78 6.44 -12.59
CA SER A 677 10.33 5.15 -13.16
C SER A 677 10.82 3.95 -12.35
N TYR A 678 10.07 2.85 -12.40
CA TYR A 678 10.45 1.56 -11.83
C TYR A 678 9.91 0.41 -12.69
N HIS A 679 10.63 -0.71 -12.71
CA HIS A 679 10.22 -1.91 -13.45
C HIS A 679 10.62 -3.19 -12.70
N ASP A 680 9.64 -4.07 -12.48
CA ASP A 680 9.80 -5.43 -11.96
C ASP A 680 9.91 -6.40 -13.15
N HIS A 681 11.13 -6.87 -13.41
CA HIS A 681 11.41 -7.74 -14.56
C HIS A 681 10.89 -9.17 -14.38
N SER A 682 10.34 -9.53 -13.20
CA SER A 682 9.75 -10.85 -12.94
C SER A 682 8.32 -10.99 -13.48
N ASN A 683 7.59 -9.88 -13.63
CA ASN A 683 6.17 -9.86 -14.02
C ASN A 683 5.83 -8.77 -15.07
N GLY A 684 6.75 -7.83 -15.36
CA GLY A 684 6.53 -6.74 -16.31
C GLY A 684 5.74 -5.55 -15.75
N VAL A 685 5.54 -5.51 -14.43
CA VAL A 685 4.87 -4.40 -13.72
C VAL A 685 5.83 -3.23 -13.54
N GLY A 686 5.30 -2.01 -13.60
CA GLY A 686 6.10 -0.81 -13.35
C GLY A 686 5.33 0.48 -13.63
N ALA A 687 5.99 1.61 -13.40
CA ALA A 687 5.65 2.88 -14.05
C ALA A 687 6.77 3.27 -15.02
N SER A 688 6.43 3.50 -16.29
CA SER A 688 7.39 3.94 -17.32
C SER A 688 7.66 5.45 -17.26
N SER A 689 6.81 6.19 -16.54
CA SER A 689 7.00 7.59 -16.20
C SER A 689 6.10 7.93 -15.01
N ILE A 690 6.70 8.57 -14.01
CA ILE A 690 6.07 9.36 -12.95
C ILE A 690 6.54 10.79 -13.23
N VAL A 691 5.63 11.75 -13.17
CA VAL A 691 5.92 13.18 -13.38
C VAL A 691 5.52 13.93 -12.13
N TYR A 692 6.48 14.62 -11.50
CA TYR A 692 6.21 15.54 -10.39
C TYR A 692 6.03 16.97 -10.90
N GLN A 693 5.30 17.78 -10.13
CA GLN A 693 5.20 19.24 -10.26
C GLN A 693 5.34 19.85 -8.86
N THR A 694 5.69 21.14 -8.79
CA THR A 694 5.81 21.85 -7.51
C THR A 694 4.43 22.30 -7.03
N ALA A 695 4.03 21.88 -5.84
CA ALA A 695 2.88 22.39 -5.12
C ALA A 695 3.28 23.51 -4.16
N TRP A 696 2.48 24.58 -4.18
CA TRP A 696 2.66 25.83 -3.49
C TRP A 696 1.56 26.00 -2.43
N ASN A 697 1.90 26.53 -1.26
CA ASN A 697 0.97 26.71 -0.14
C ASN A 697 0.02 27.91 -0.36
N ASN A 698 0.36 28.82 -1.28
CA ASN A 698 -0.37 30.07 -1.57
C ASN A 698 -0.73 30.86 -0.30
N SER A 699 0.22 30.96 0.65
CA SER A 699 0.09 31.61 1.98
C SER A 699 -0.55 33.00 1.92
N HIS A 700 -0.27 33.77 0.86
CA HIS A 700 -0.80 35.12 0.62
C HIS A 700 -1.77 35.20 -0.59
N GLY A 701 -2.34 34.06 -1.00
CA GLY A 701 -3.20 33.93 -2.18
C GLY A 701 -2.44 33.91 -3.51
N THR A 702 -3.14 34.14 -4.62
CA THR A 702 -2.58 34.19 -5.99
C THR A 702 -3.13 35.40 -6.76
N PRO A 703 -2.41 35.93 -7.78
CA PRO A 703 -2.95 36.96 -8.66
C PRO A 703 -4.21 36.51 -9.42
N TYR A 704 -5.23 37.37 -9.50
CA TYR A 704 -6.51 37.11 -10.17
C TYR A 704 -6.41 37.07 -11.72
N ASN A 705 -5.21 36.87 -12.30
CA ASN A 705 -4.93 37.15 -13.71
C ASN A 705 -5.75 36.29 -14.70
N ALA A 706 -6.28 35.14 -14.24
CA ALA A 706 -7.17 34.26 -14.99
C ALA A 706 -8.47 33.89 -14.24
N GLY A 707 -8.80 34.58 -13.12
CA GLY A 707 -9.86 34.20 -12.18
C GLY A 707 -9.31 33.96 -10.77
N ASP A 708 -10.16 33.52 -9.83
CA ASP A 708 -9.69 33.05 -8.53
C ASP A 708 -9.07 31.65 -8.68
N ASN A 709 -7.76 31.58 -8.51
CA ASN A 709 -6.97 30.34 -8.61
C ASN A 709 -6.24 30.03 -7.29
N ARG A 710 -6.55 30.73 -6.18
CA ARG A 710 -5.78 30.60 -4.93
C ARG A 710 -5.77 29.18 -4.38
N TYR A 711 -6.84 28.43 -4.64
CA TYR A 711 -7.00 27.05 -4.22
C TYR A 711 -6.20 26.05 -5.06
N ASP A 712 -5.73 26.39 -6.26
CA ASP A 712 -4.90 25.51 -7.09
C ASP A 712 -3.45 25.55 -6.61
N ALA A 713 -3.00 24.46 -5.97
CA ALA A 713 -1.64 24.36 -5.44
C ALA A 713 -0.58 24.33 -6.55
N LEU A 714 -0.94 24.02 -7.80
CA LEU A 714 -0.02 24.01 -8.93
C LEU A 714 -0.01 25.33 -9.71
N TYR A 715 -0.81 26.33 -9.31
CA TYR A 715 -1.00 27.58 -10.08
C TYR A 715 0.33 28.28 -10.42
N CYS A 716 1.23 28.41 -9.44
CA CYS A 716 2.52 29.08 -9.58
C CYS A 716 3.57 28.26 -10.36
N ASP A 717 3.43 26.93 -10.44
CA ASP A 717 4.26 26.09 -11.31
C ASP A 717 3.89 26.31 -12.79
N TRP A 718 2.59 26.41 -13.09
CA TRP A 718 2.09 26.75 -14.42
C TRP A 718 2.26 28.25 -14.80
N HIS A 719 2.26 29.16 -13.81
CA HIS A 719 2.33 30.61 -13.99
C HIS A 719 3.48 31.27 -13.20
N PRO A 720 4.75 30.85 -13.37
CA PRO A 720 5.86 31.25 -12.50
C PRO A 720 6.21 32.74 -12.56
N ASN A 721 5.81 33.45 -13.62
CA ASN A 721 6.00 34.90 -13.69
C ASN A 721 5.03 35.66 -12.76
N ASP A 722 3.86 35.09 -12.48
CA ASP A 722 2.78 35.78 -11.77
C ASP A 722 3.05 35.75 -10.25
N CYS A 723 3.66 34.69 -9.73
CA CYS A 723 3.95 34.50 -8.30
C CYS A 723 5.34 35.03 -7.84
N THR A 724 6.01 35.89 -8.63
CA THR A 724 7.35 36.44 -8.29
C THR A 724 7.34 37.90 -7.82
N SER A 725 6.17 38.55 -7.74
CA SER A 725 6.06 39.91 -7.21
C SER A 725 4.62 40.27 -6.84
N GLY A 726 4.44 41.26 -5.96
CA GLY A 726 3.13 41.78 -5.55
C GLY A 726 2.76 41.39 -4.12
N ALA A 727 1.47 41.48 -3.79
CA ALA A 727 0.96 41.21 -2.44
C ALA A 727 0.83 39.71 -2.10
N SER A 728 0.91 38.84 -3.12
CA SER A 728 0.84 37.38 -3.03
C SER A 728 2.22 36.71 -3.14
N ASN A 729 3.30 37.43 -2.79
CA ASN A 729 4.68 36.97 -2.90
C ASN A 729 5.41 37.10 -1.55
N PRO A 730 6.09 36.06 -1.05
CA PRO A 730 6.22 34.73 -1.65
C PRO A 730 4.89 33.96 -1.53
N ALA A 731 4.67 32.99 -2.41
CA ALA A 731 3.49 32.13 -2.33
C ALA A 731 3.60 31.09 -1.19
N ASP A 732 4.81 30.79 -0.69
CA ASP A 732 5.04 29.83 0.41
C ASP A 732 5.66 30.51 1.64
N ASP A 733 5.24 31.72 1.97
CA ASP A 733 5.73 32.40 3.19
C ASP A 733 5.57 31.47 4.40
N GLN A 734 6.68 31.27 5.12
CA GLN A 734 6.86 30.37 6.27
C GLN A 734 6.53 28.88 6.03
N MET A 735 6.54 28.40 4.79
CA MET A 735 6.25 27.00 4.43
C MET A 735 7.23 26.45 3.38
N TRP A 736 7.38 25.13 3.33
CA TRP A 736 8.10 24.45 2.25
C TRP A 736 7.19 24.17 1.05
N THR A 737 7.71 24.28 -0.17
CA THR A 737 7.06 23.71 -1.37
C THR A 737 7.18 22.19 -1.39
N GLU A 738 6.20 21.53 -2.00
CA GLU A 738 6.08 20.06 -2.03
C GLU A 738 6.14 19.53 -3.47
N GLN A 739 6.98 18.53 -3.74
CA GLN A 739 7.04 17.83 -5.03
C GLN A 739 5.99 16.72 -5.06
N VAL A 740 4.94 16.92 -5.85
CA VAL A 740 3.75 16.05 -5.90
C VAL A 740 3.57 15.39 -7.26
N VAL A 741 3.10 14.15 -7.29
CA VAL A 741 2.88 13.41 -8.55
C VAL A 741 1.73 14.05 -9.34
N PHE A 742 2.03 14.67 -10.47
CA PHE A 742 1.05 15.17 -11.42
C PHE A 742 0.51 14.07 -12.35
N SER A 743 1.36 13.11 -12.75
CA SER A 743 0.88 11.95 -13.53
C SER A 743 1.73 10.69 -13.36
N LEU A 744 1.11 9.53 -13.54
CA LEU A 744 1.75 8.21 -13.46
C LEU A 744 1.29 7.34 -14.64
N THR A 745 2.25 6.86 -15.42
CA THR A 745 2.01 5.99 -16.60
C THR A 745 2.53 4.58 -16.36
N SER A 746 1.64 3.59 -16.44
CA SER A 746 1.96 2.17 -16.25
C SER A 746 2.90 1.61 -17.32
N VAL A 747 3.85 0.74 -16.95
CA VAL A 747 4.58 -0.07 -17.95
C VAL A 747 3.61 -0.99 -18.70
N GLY A 748 3.84 -1.13 -20.00
CA GLY A 748 3.10 -2.06 -20.86
C GLY A 748 1.85 -1.46 -21.51
N LYS A 749 1.04 -2.34 -22.10
CA LYS A 749 -0.24 -2.06 -22.76
C LYS A 749 -1.19 -3.21 -22.42
N ASP A 750 -2.49 -2.96 -22.45
CA ASP A 750 -3.46 -4.06 -22.40
C ASP A 750 -3.27 -4.99 -23.63
N SER A 751 -3.03 -6.27 -23.32
CA SER A 751 -2.86 -7.35 -24.28
C SER A 751 -4.08 -7.61 -25.17
N SER A 752 -5.28 -7.13 -24.80
CA SER A 752 -6.50 -7.27 -25.60
C SER A 752 -6.39 -6.61 -26.98
N ASN A 753 -5.62 -5.53 -27.10
CA ASN A 753 -5.47 -4.77 -28.34
C ASN A 753 -4.18 -3.92 -28.34
N GLY A 754 -3.20 -4.31 -29.16
CA GLY A 754 -1.90 -3.62 -29.25
C GLY A 754 -1.92 -2.15 -29.69
N ASN A 755 -3.07 -1.65 -30.17
CA ASN A 755 -3.27 -0.22 -30.48
C ASN A 755 -3.60 0.63 -29.25
N LEU A 756 -3.98 0.02 -28.11
CA LEU A 756 -4.22 0.76 -26.87
C LEU A 756 -2.94 1.46 -26.38
N SER A 757 -3.09 2.60 -25.73
CA SER A 757 -1.98 3.27 -25.02
C SER A 757 -1.65 2.52 -23.73
N SER A 758 -0.52 2.87 -23.11
CA SER A 758 -0.32 2.62 -21.68
C SER A 758 -1.38 3.39 -20.87
N SER A 759 -1.68 2.92 -19.65
CA SER A 759 -2.60 3.63 -18.76
C SER A 759 -1.88 4.79 -18.09
N THR A 760 -2.41 6.01 -18.22
CA THR A 760 -1.90 7.20 -17.53
C THR A 760 -2.98 7.74 -16.61
N VAL A 761 -2.69 7.78 -15.32
CA VAL A 761 -3.51 8.47 -14.30
C VAL A 761 -2.91 9.85 -14.08
N ASN A 762 -3.76 10.87 -13.98
CA ASN A 762 -3.35 12.25 -13.73
C ASN A 762 -3.99 12.75 -12.44
N TYR A 763 -3.31 13.66 -11.74
CA TYR A 763 -3.71 14.17 -10.45
C TYR A 763 -3.72 15.71 -10.44
N ASN A 764 -4.59 16.32 -9.64
CA ASN A 764 -4.53 17.75 -9.32
C ASN A 764 -4.86 17.98 -7.84
N TYR A 765 -4.27 19.03 -7.25
CA TYR A 765 -4.19 19.23 -5.80
C TYR A 765 -4.73 20.60 -5.41
N TRP A 766 -5.72 20.61 -4.51
CA TRP A 766 -6.45 21.80 -4.13
C TRP A 766 -6.34 22.05 -2.62
N LEU A 767 -5.99 23.29 -2.27
CA LEU A 767 -5.83 23.76 -0.89
C LEU A 767 -7.19 23.90 -0.19
N THR A 768 -7.19 23.98 1.14
CA THR A 768 -8.39 24.37 1.91
C THR A 768 -8.34 25.84 2.32
N GLN A 769 -9.50 26.47 2.49
CA GLN A 769 -9.57 27.76 3.19
C GLN A 769 -9.18 27.58 4.66
N THR A 770 -8.41 28.53 5.20
CA THR A 770 -7.97 28.55 6.60
C THR A 770 -8.71 29.63 7.41
N GLN A 771 -8.53 29.65 8.73
CA GLN A 771 -9.18 30.63 9.63
C GLN A 771 -8.53 32.04 9.60
N GLY A 772 -7.51 32.26 8.75
CA GLY A 772 -6.82 33.55 8.61
C GLY A 772 -7.51 34.55 7.67
N SER A 773 -7.01 35.79 7.65
CA SER A 773 -7.40 36.83 6.69
C SER A 773 -6.19 37.31 5.90
N CYS A 774 -6.20 37.11 4.58
CA CYS A 774 -5.04 37.33 3.72
C CYS A 774 -5.14 38.66 2.93
N PRO A 775 -4.06 39.09 2.26
CA PRO A 775 -4.13 40.20 1.31
C PRO A 775 -5.26 39.96 0.29
N ALA A 776 -6.09 40.97 0.09
CA ALA A 776 -7.19 40.85 -0.87
C ALA A 776 -6.64 40.88 -2.31
N ASP A 777 -7.17 40.02 -3.17
CA ASP A 777 -6.84 40.02 -4.60
C ASP A 777 -7.41 41.26 -5.33
N SER A 778 -7.24 41.33 -6.66
CA SER A 778 -7.71 42.47 -7.44
C SER A 778 -9.24 42.54 -7.64
N GLN A 779 -10.02 41.56 -7.16
CA GLN A 779 -11.48 41.64 -7.03
C GLN A 779 -11.94 41.92 -5.59
N GLY A 780 -11.09 41.67 -4.60
CA GLY A 780 -11.35 41.90 -3.18
C GLY A 780 -11.52 40.65 -2.33
N ASP A 781 -11.24 39.44 -2.86
CA ASP A 781 -11.30 38.21 -2.07
C ASP A 781 -10.03 38.03 -1.23
N ASN A 782 -10.22 37.91 0.08
CA ASN A 782 -9.22 37.87 1.14
C ASN A 782 -9.13 36.52 1.87
N ALA A 783 -9.74 35.45 1.32
CA ALA A 783 -9.62 34.10 1.87
C ALA A 783 -8.15 33.64 1.90
N CYS A 784 -7.64 33.31 3.09
CA CYS A 784 -6.39 32.56 3.23
C CYS A 784 -6.60 31.09 2.88
N VAL A 785 -5.56 30.45 2.37
CA VAL A 785 -5.53 29.03 2.00
C VAL A 785 -4.23 28.37 2.48
N GLY A 786 -4.17 27.05 2.40
CA GLY A 786 -2.93 26.30 2.59
C GLY A 786 -3.10 24.79 2.67
N PHE A 787 -1.96 24.09 2.68
CA PHE A 787 -1.78 22.71 3.13
C PHE A 787 -1.07 22.62 4.50
N GLY A 788 -0.40 23.69 4.90
CA GLY A 788 0.42 23.72 6.11
C GLY A 788 -0.30 24.08 7.40
N TRP A 789 0.23 23.64 8.52
CA TRP A 789 -0.18 24.02 9.86
C TRP A 789 1.01 24.55 10.66
N MET A 790 0.73 25.45 11.60
CA MET A 790 1.65 25.89 12.65
C MET A 790 0.83 26.10 13.94
N PRO A 791 1.27 25.58 15.09
CA PRO A 791 0.58 25.76 16.36
C PRO A 791 0.53 27.24 16.78
N ASN A 792 -0.46 27.61 17.59
CA ASN A 792 -0.53 28.95 18.19
C ASN A 792 0.48 29.08 19.36
N SER A 793 1.76 29.11 19.03
CA SER A 793 2.81 29.44 19.99
C SER A 793 2.72 30.93 20.36
N GLY A 794 2.59 31.22 21.65
CA GLY A 794 2.84 32.58 22.18
C GLY A 794 4.32 32.99 22.10
N ASP A 795 5.18 32.10 21.61
CA ASP A 795 6.55 32.38 21.22
C ASP A 795 6.56 33.09 19.87
N THR A 796 6.97 34.36 19.88
CA THR A 796 7.10 35.19 18.68
C THR A 796 8.54 35.23 18.15
N SER A 797 9.38 34.25 18.49
CA SER A 797 10.72 34.12 17.92
C SER A 797 10.62 33.50 16.52
N SER A 798 11.24 34.17 15.54
CA SER A 798 11.15 33.80 14.11
C SER A 798 11.91 32.53 13.72
N GLN A 799 12.36 31.75 14.69
CA GLN A 799 12.97 30.43 14.49
C GLN A 799 11.94 29.31 14.69
N GLY A 800 10.89 29.53 15.50
CA GLY A 800 9.85 28.53 15.75
C GLY A 800 9.09 28.11 14.48
N SER A 801 8.79 29.05 13.58
CA SER A 801 8.04 28.78 12.33
C SER A 801 8.72 27.74 11.43
N TYR A 802 10.06 27.71 11.37
CA TYR A 802 10.80 26.79 10.53
C TYR A 802 10.74 25.33 11.06
N TYR A 803 10.75 25.14 12.38
CA TYR A 803 10.73 23.82 13.03
C TYR A 803 9.33 23.32 13.43
N HIS A 804 8.34 24.21 13.50
CA HIS A 804 6.93 23.88 13.79
C HIS A 804 6.01 23.96 12.57
N GLY A 805 6.56 24.22 11.38
CA GLY A 805 5.83 24.21 10.11
C GLY A 805 5.57 22.79 9.63
N GLU A 806 4.32 22.34 9.71
CA GLU A 806 3.94 20.95 9.42
C GLU A 806 3.04 20.86 8.18
N PHE A 807 3.43 20.04 7.21
CA PHE A 807 2.57 19.65 6.09
C PHE A 807 1.42 18.77 6.59
N ARG A 808 0.17 19.24 6.44
CA ARG A 808 -1.06 18.50 6.81
C ARG A 808 -1.88 18.07 5.57
N GLY A 809 -1.29 18.22 4.37
CA GLY A 809 -1.82 17.75 3.09
C GLY A 809 -2.86 18.66 2.43
N PHE A 810 -3.30 18.27 1.24
CA PHE A 810 -4.26 19.01 0.42
C PHE A 810 -5.70 18.84 0.93
N GLY A 811 -6.51 19.89 0.78
CA GLY A 811 -7.94 19.84 1.15
C GLY A 811 -8.80 19.07 0.15
N THR A 812 -8.37 18.97 -1.11
CA THR A 812 -9.03 18.13 -2.13
C THR A 812 -8.03 17.62 -3.17
N VAL A 813 -8.19 16.37 -3.60
CA VAL A 813 -7.40 15.72 -4.64
C VAL A 813 -8.30 15.22 -5.75
N LEU A 814 -7.98 15.59 -6.99
CA LEU A 814 -8.66 15.13 -8.20
C LEU A 814 -7.81 14.05 -8.86
N THR A 815 -8.37 12.88 -9.13
CA THR A 815 -7.70 11.76 -9.82
C THR A 815 -8.44 11.43 -11.11
N MET A 816 -7.81 11.63 -12.27
CA MET A 816 -8.37 11.27 -13.59
C MET A 816 -7.73 9.98 -14.11
N ALA A 817 -8.51 8.90 -14.15
CA ALA A 817 -8.06 7.57 -14.58
C ALA A 817 -8.74 7.14 -15.91
N PRO A 818 -8.07 6.38 -16.81
CA PRO A 818 -8.66 6.01 -18.10
C PRO A 818 -9.91 5.13 -17.97
N SER A 819 -10.99 5.47 -18.69
CA SER A 819 -12.30 4.81 -18.58
C SER A 819 -12.39 3.43 -19.25
N GLY A 820 -11.28 2.92 -19.82
CA GLY A 820 -11.21 1.67 -20.57
C GLY A 820 -12.01 1.63 -21.88
N SER A 821 -12.74 2.70 -22.21
CA SER A 821 -13.65 2.77 -23.35
C SER A 821 -13.01 3.50 -24.55
N ASN A 822 -13.41 3.12 -25.76
CA ASN A 822 -13.02 3.81 -27.00
C ASN A 822 -13.97 4.96 -27.37
N THR A 823 -14.63 5.55 -26.38
CA THR A 823 -15.66 6.59 -26.57
C THR A 823 -15.07 8.00 -26.52
N SER A 824 -15.93 9.01 -26.72
CA SER A 824 -15.54 10.43 -26.65
C SER A 824 -15.22 10.95 -25.24
N GLN A 825 -15.30 10.12 -24.20
CA GLN A 825 -14.87 10.44 -22.83
C GLN A 825 -13.89 9.36 -22.32
N PRO A 826 -12.57 9.52 -22.58
CA PRO A 826 -11.57 8.48 -22.32
C PRO A 826 -11.11 8.38 -20.85
N TYR A 827 -11.64 9.21 -19.94
CA TYR A 827 -11.29 9.22 -18.51
C TYR A 827 -12.55 9.25 -17.64
N ASN A 828 -12.45 8.75 -16.42
CA ASN A 828 -13.36 9.03 -15.31
C ASN A 828 -12.60 9.84 -14.25
N LEU A 829 -13.29 10.74 -13.55
CA LEU A 829 -12.72 11.60 -12.51
C LEU A 829 -13.16 11.09 -11.13
N THR A 830 -12.22 10.97 -10.18
CA THR A 830 -12.47 10.88 -8.73
C THR A 830 -12.08 12.21 -8.08
N VAL A 831 -12.82 12.68 -7.09
CA VAL A 831 -12.53 13.88 -6.29
C VAL A 831 -12.66 13.51 -4.82
N GLN A 832 -11.55 13.52 -4.09
CA GLN A 832 -11.50 13.18 -2.67
C GLN A 832 -11.22 14.44 -1.86
N LYS A 833 -12.12 14.78 -0.92
CA LYS A 833 -12.02 15.92 -0.02
C LYS A 833 -11.56 15.43 1.34
N TYR A 834 -10.54 16.06 1.89
CA TYR A 834 -9.88 15.62 3.11
C TYR A 834 -9.94 16.71 4.18
N ALA A 835 -9.92 16.29 5.44
CA ALA A 835 -9.47 17.16 6.50
C ALA A 835 -7.96 17.39 6.28
N ALA A 836 -7.57 18.66 6.23
CA ALA A 836 -6.20 19.08 6.00
C ALA A 836 -5.75 19.96 7.16
N THR A 837 -5.75 21.28 6.97
CA THR A 837 -5.33 22.28 7.97
C THR A 837 -6.47 23.28 8.25
N TYR A 838 -6.55 23.78 9.48
CA TYR A 838 -7.33 24.99 9.78
C TYR A 838 -6.51 26.29 9.67
N GLY A 839 -5.24 26.15 9.29
CA GLY A 839 -4.24 27.20 9.20
C GLY A 839 -3.46 27.43 10.48
N TRP A 840 -2.42 28.24 10.34
CA TRP A 840 -1.55 28.71 11.42
C TRP A 840 -2.35 29.39 12.54
N GLY A 841 -1.89 29.27 13.78
CA GLY A 841 -2.50 29.95 14.92
C GLY A 841 -3.86 29.37 15.36
N SER A 842 -4.29 28.25 14.79
CA SER A 842 -5.36 27.42 15.37
C SER A 842 -4.89 26.77 16.68
N SER A 843 -5.82 26.48 17.60
CA SER A 843 -5.46 25.96 18.92
C SER A 843 -4.89 24.54 18.84
N VAL A 844 -3.86 24.26 19.63
CA VAL A 844 -3.29 22.92 19.82
C VAL A 844 -4.30 21.94 20.45
N THR A 845 -5.36 22.48 21.08
CA THR A 845 -6.47 21.73 21.67
C THR A 845 -7.66 21.53 20.72
N ASP A 846 -7.54 21.98 19.46
CA ASP A 846 -8.56 21.82 18.43
C ASP A 846 -8.38 20.46 17.74
N SER A 847 -9.17 19.46 18.14
CA SER A 847 -9.13 18.08 17.62
C SER A 847 -9.15 18.01 16.09
N ARG A 848 -9.72 19.02 15.43
CA ARG A 848 -9.87 19.04 13.98
C ARG A 848 -8.53 19.18 13.24
N ASN A 849 -7.47 19.67 13.89
CA ASN A 849 -6.11 19.70 13.32
C ASN A 849 -5.49 18.29 13.21
N TYR A 850 -5.87 17.38 14.10
CA TYR A 850 -5.40 15.99 14.15
C TYR A 850 -6.24 15.05 13.27
N LEU A 851 -7.24 15.58 12.57
CA LEU A 851 -7.96 14.86 11.52
C LEU A 851 -7.22 14.92 10.16
N ALA A 852 -6.09 15.61 10.06
CA ALA A 852 -5.30 15.74 8.83
C ALA A 852 -5.10 14.40 8.11
N GLY A 853 -5.40 14.35 6.81
CA GLY A 853 -5.38 13.12 6.00
C GLY A 853 -6.65 12.25 6.08
N SER A 854 -7.60 12.57 6.97
CA SER A 854 -8.89 11.87 7.03
C SER A 854 -9.77 12.25 5.85
N LEU A 855 -10.24 11.25 5.10
CA LEU A 855 -11.18 11.44 3.99
C LEU A 855 -12.54 11.89 4.53
N LEU A 856 -12.94 13.14 4.28
CA LEU A 856 -14.25 13.67 4.66
C LEU A 856 -15.32 13.32 3.64
N GLU A 857 -14.98 13.33 2.35
CA GLU A 857 -15.91 13.00 1.27
C GLU A 857 -15.19 12.46 0.04
N GLU A 858 -15.77 11.45 -0.59
CA GLU A 858 -15.40 11.03 -1.95
C GLU A 858 -16.57 11.28 -2.91
N ASP A 859 -16.24 11.90 -4.05
CA ASP A 859 -17.03 12.10 -5.26
C ASP A 859 -16.31 11.46 -6.48
N VAL A 860 -17.02 11.09 -7.54
CA VAL A 860 -16.53 10.42 -8.76
C VAL A 860 -17.56 10.67 -9.86
N TYR A 861 -17.09 10.77 -11.09
CA TYR A 861 -17.86 11.23 -12.23
C TYR A 861 -17.54 10.35 -13.46
N GLN A 862 -18.55 10.05 -14.26
CA GLN A 862 -18.37 9.46 -15.57
C GLN A 862 -17.87 10.55 -16.52
N GLY A 863 -16.73 10.35 -17.14
CA GLY A 863 -16.05 11.46 -17.83
C GLY A 863 -15.14 12.27 -16.91
N PRO A 864 -14.47 13.30 -17.45
CA PRO A 864 -13.36 14.00 -16.77
C PRO A 864 -13.79 15.19 -15.90
N ASN A 865 -15.08 15.48 -15.73
CA ASN A 865 -15.57 16.72 -15.14
C ASN A 865 -16.41 16.48 -13.88
N ALA A 866 -16.22 17.33 -12.85
CA ALA A 866 -17.06 17.34 -11.66
C ALA A 866 -18.43 17.99 -11.96
N ASN A 867 -19.36 17.22 -12.51
CA ASN A 867 -20.71 17.64 -12.86
C ASN A 867 -21.75 16.80 -12.11
N GLY A 868 -22.68 17.47 -11.41
CA GLY A 868 -23.75 16.80 -10.66
C GLY A 868 -24.70 15.94 -11.50
N ALA A 869 -24.68 16.02 -12.84
CA ALA A 869 -25.41 15.10 -13.70
C ALA A 869 -24.65 13.80 -14.03
N ASP A 870 -23.30 13.81 -14.03
CA ASP A 870 -22.46 12.71 -14.53
C ASP A 870 -21.98 11.78 -13.38
N LEU A 871 -22.82 11.59 -12.36
CA LEU A 871 -22.41 11.37 -10.97
C LEU A 871 -22.42 9.87 -10.54
N ILE A 872 -21.28 9.28 -10.03
CA ILE A 872 -21.10 7.78 -9.89
C ILE A 872 -20.45 6.94 -8.61
N GLN A 873 -20.68 6.64 -7.24
CA GLN A 873 -21.50 6.59 -5.90
C GLN A 873 -21.93 7.74 -4.84
N GLN A 874 -21.21 8.02 -3.72
CA GLN A 874 -21.06 9.22 -2.79
C GLN A 874 -20.70 8.69 -1.41
N THR A 875 -19.51 8.96 -0.86
CA THR A 875 -19.17 8.56 0.52
C THR A 875 -18.81 9.77 1.38
N VAL A 876 -19.70 10.15 2.31
CA VAL A 876 -19.47 11.24 3.29
C VAL A 876 -19.15 10.65 4.66
N ASN A 877 -18.05 11.07 5.26
CA ASN A 877 -17.62 10.67 6.59
C ASN A 877 -17.79 11.84 7.58
N SER A 878 -18.14 11.52 8.83
CA SER A 878 -18.28 12.50 9.91
C SER A 878 -17.45 12.05 11.10
N TYR A 879 -16.57 12.93 11.58
CA TYR A 879 -15.62 12.67 12.67
C TYR A 879 -15.96 13.50 13.92
N ALA A 880 -15.38 13.12 15.07
CA ALA A 880 -15.41 13.94 16.29
C ALA A 880 -14.70 15.30 16.11
N GLY A 881 -14.92 16.23 17.04
CA GLY A 881 -14.38 17.59 17.01
C GLY A 881 -15.00 18.52 15.95
N GLN A 882 -15.58 17.97 14.88
CA GLN A 882 -16.29 18.72 13.83
C GLN A 882 -17.80 18.81 14.10
N ASN A 883 -18.50 19.69 13.37
CA ASN A 883 -19.97 19.73 13.29
C ASN A 883 -20.70 19.77 14.65
N SER A 884 -20.14 20.51 15.61
CA SER A 884 -20.63 20.63 17.00
C SER A 884 -20.63 19.33 17.81
N THR A 885 -19.89 18.30 17.38
CA THR A 885 -19.60 17.12 18.21
C THR A 885 -18.53 17.45 19.26
N PRO A 886 -18.50 16.75 20.42
CA PRO A 886 -17.49 16.97 21.45
C PRO A 886 -16.04 16.70 21.01
N ASN A 887 -15.10 17.30 21.74
CA ASN A 887 -13.66 17.19 21.53
C ASN A 887 -13.15 15.75 21.69
N SER A 888 -12.23 15.32 20.81
CA SER A 888 -11.53 14.02 20.89
C SER A 888 -10.11 14.12 21.45
N CYS A 889 -9.71 15.25 22.04
CA CYS A 889 -8.37 15.41 22.63
C CYS A 889 -8.25 14.94 24.09
N SER A 890 -7.09 14.39 24.42
CA SER A 890 -6.65 14.02 25.76
C SER A 890 -6.59 15.20 26.71
N THR A 891 -6.78 14.92 28.00
CA THR A 891 -6.42 15.85 29.09
C THR A 891 -5.38 15.26 30.05
N VAL A 892 -4.93 14.02 29.82
CA VAL A 892 -3.95 13.31 30.66
C VAL A 892 -2.53 13.50 30.13
N TYR A 893 -2.36 13.50 28.80
CA TYR A 893 -1.09 13.70 28.12
C TYR A 893 -1.03 15.13 27.58
N THR A 894 0.03 15.86 27.92
CA THR A 894 0.26 17.27 27.54
C THR A 894 1.65 17.68 28.00
N THR A 895 2.29 18.63 27.32
CA THR A 895 3.59 19.15 27.78
C THR A 895 3.46 20.00 29.03
N THR A 896 4.49 19.94 29.89
CA THR A 896 4.64 20.78 31.09
C THR A 896 5.26 22.14 30.78
N HIS A 897 6.03 22.22 29.68
CA HIS A 897 6.45 23.46 29.06
C HIS A 897 5.41 23.85 27.99
N THR A 898 5.38 25.15 27.65
CA THR A 898 4.42 25.86 26.78
C THR A 898 3.67 24.93 25.81
N PRO A 899 2.33 24.83 25.87
CA PRO A 899 1.60 23.74 25.21
C PRO A 899 1.63 23.86 23.68
N THR A 900 2.55 23.15 23.04
CA THR A 900 2.72 23.10 21.57
C THR A 900 1.84 22.03 20.92
N TYR A 901 1.60 20.90 21.61
CA TYR A 901 0.80 19.77 21.10
C TYR A 901 -0.03 19.13 22.22
N THR A 902 -1.12 18.45 21.87
CA THR A 902 -2.00 17.72 22.80
C THR A 902 -2.57 16.50 22.07
N PRO A 903 -2.42 15.26 22.56
CA PRO A 903 -2.88 14.09 21.83
C PRO A 903 -4.38 14.08 21.57
N CYS A 904 -4.80 13.63 20.40
CA CYS A 904 -6.21 13.52 20.04
C CYS A 904 -6.52 12.24 19.25
N GLU A 905 -7.79 11.82 19.31
CA GLU A 905 -8.29 10.61 18.68
C GLU A 905 -9.04 10.90 17.37
N VAL A 906 -8.86 10.04 16.35
CA VAL A 906 -9.46 10.19 15.01
C VAL A 906 -10.78 9.40 14.93
N VAL A 907 -11.71 9.75 15.83
CA VAL A 907 -13.00 9.06 16.00
C VAL A 907 -13.90 9.25 14.77
N LEU A 908 -14.09 8.19 13.97
CA LEU A 908 -15.07 8.16 12.87
C LEU A 908 -16.48 7.87 13.43
N LEU A 909 -17.35 8.87 13.47
CA LEU A 909 -18.70 8.72 14.05
C LEU A 909 -19.71 8.10 13.07
N SER A 910 -19.59 8.38 11.77
CA SER A 910 -20.39 7.69 10.74
C SER A 910 -19.80 7.83 9.34
N SER A 911 -20.08 6.85 8.49
CA SER A 911 -19.84 6.90 7.05
C SER A 911 -21.16 6.66 6.32
N LYS A 912 -21.55 7.57 5.42
CA LYS A 912 -22.76 7.46 4.61
C LYS A 912 -22.40 7.36 3.13
N THR A 913 -22.81 6.24 2.54
CA THR A 913 -22.79 5.99 1.11
C THR A 913 -24.16 6.32 0.50
N THR A 914 -24.24 7.22 -0.47
CA THR A 914 -25.43 7.42 -1.33
C THR A 914 -25.13 6.88 -2.73
N ASP A 915 -26.14 6.61 -3.55
CA ASP A 915 -25.97 6.09 -4.90
C ASP A 915 -26.85 6.85 -5.91
N TYR A 916 -26.33 7.87 -6.64
CA TYR A 916 -27.19 8.66 -7.54
C TYR A 916 -27.34 8.15 -8.98
N GLU A 917 -26.46 7.27 -9.48
CA GLU A 917 -26.54 6.67 -10.83
C GLU A 917 -26.90 7.71 -11.94
N GLN A 918 -26.14 8.81 -12.02
CA GLN A 918 -26.37 9.93 -12.96
C GLN A 918 -27.74 10.66 -12.84
N THR A 919 -28.51 10.42 -11.78
CA THR A 919 -29.74 11.20 -11.48
C THR A 919 -29.45 12.50 -10.72
N GLY A 920 -28.26 12.60 -10.13
CA GLY A 920 -27.69 13.81 -9.55
C GLY A 920 -28.18 14.22 -8.17
N THR A 921 -27.39 15.08 -7.52
CA THR A 921 -27.45 15.47 -6.09
C THR A 921 -28.85 15.84 -5.57
N SER A 922 -29.70 16.39 -6.44
CA SER A 922 -31.06 16.81 -6.11
C SER A 922 -32.09 15.67 -6.04
N ASN A 923 -31.74 14.43 -6.41
CA ASN A 923 -32.60 13.27 -6.27
C ASN A 923 -32.67 12.82 -4.80
N THR A 924 -33.63 13.35 -4.06
CA THR A 924 -33.92 12.97 -2.66
C THR A 924 -34.40 11.53 -2.46
N ASN A 925 -34.61 10.77 -3.55
CA ASN A 925 -34.97 9.35 -3.52
C ASN A 925 -33.80 8.44 -3.92
N ALA A 926 -32.58 8.98 -4.08
CA ALA A 926 -31.39 8.18 -4.36
C ALA A 926 -31.19 7.11 -3.26
N PRO A 927 -30.89 5.84 -3.63
CA PRO A 927 -30.54 4.82 -2.66
C PRO A 927 -29.37 5.25 -1.78
N TRP A 928 -29.39 4.90 -0.50
CA TRP A 928 -28.25 5.13 0.40
C TRP A 928 -28.16 4.08 1.50
N ALA A 929 -26.95 3.91 2.02
CA ALA A 929 -26.61 3.16 3.22
C ALA A 929 -25.70 4.01 4.14
N GLN A 930 -25.83 3.86 5.46
CA GLN A 930 -25.01 4.56 6.44
C GLN A 930 -24.62 3.63 7.58
N LYS A 931 -23.33 3.61 7.90
CA LYS A 931 -22.76 3.03 9.11
C LYS A 931 -22.58 4.14 10.16
N ALA A 932 -23.01 3.91 11.39
CA ALA A 932 -22.76 4.79 12.52
C ALA A 932 -22.09 4.00 13.67
N TYR A 933 -21.07 4.59 14.28
CA TYR A 933 -20.16 3.89 15.20
C TYR A 933 -20.26 4.45 16.62
N THR A 934 -19.97 3.61 17.61
CA THR A 934 -19.69 4.03 19.00
C THR A 934 -18.46 3.29 19.52
N TYR A 935 -17.75 3.88 20.49
CA TYR A 935 -16.46 3.41 20.98
C TYR A 935 -16.44 3.36 22.51
N ASP A 936 -15.50 2.62 23.10
CA ASP A 936 -15.35 2.51 24.55
C ASP A 936 -14.79 3.78 25.21
N ASP A 937 -14.05 4.58 24.45
CA ASP A 937 -13.35 5.80 24.89
C ASP A 937 -14.08 7.11 24.57
N TYR A 938 -15.06 7.14 23.64
CA TYR A 938 -15.65 8.40 23.17
C TYR A 938 -17.18 8.47 23.32
N SER A 939 -17.65 9.59 23.89
CA SER A 939 -19.06 9.92 24.03
C SER A 939 -19.45 11.17 23.24
N THR A 940 -20.51 11.08 22.43
CA THR A 940 -21.13 12.22 21.74
C THR A 940 -21.75 13.28 22.65
N SER A 941 -21.73 13.08 23.99
CA SER A 941 -22.11 14.10 24.98
C SER A 941 -20.93 14.69 25.75
N ASN A 942 -19.87 13.91 26.00
CA ASN A 942 -18.77 14.29 26.91
C ASN A 942 -17.39 14.41 26.24
N GLY A 943 -17.22 13.93 25.00
CA GLY A 943 -15.92 13.78 24.36
C GLY A 943 -15.20 12.50 24.76
N LEU A 944 -13.87 12.54 24.68
CA LEU A 944 -12.99 11.43 25.05
C LEU A 944 -12.97 11.23 26.59
N ASP A 945 -13.44 10.08 27.07
CA ASP A 945 -13.40 9.70 28.48
C ASP A 945 -12.06 9.05 28.85
N GLN A 946 -11.23 9.80 29.57
CA GLN A 946 -9.98 9.31 30.16
C GLN A 946 -10.07 9.23 31.70
N SER A 947 -11.29 9.21 32.27
CA SER A 947 -11.54 9.29 33.72
C SER A 947 -11.20 8.00 34.49
N ASN A 948 -11.11 6.86 33.82
CA ASN A 948 -10.72 5.58 34.40
C ASN A 948 -9.56 4.91 33.61
N PRO A 949 -8.33 5.43 33.70
CA PRO A 949 -7.17 4.72 33.16
C PRO A 949 -6.96 3.39 33.92
N PRO A 950 -6.67 2.25 33.25
CA PRO A 950 -6.62 2.03 31.81
C PRO A 950 -7.73 1.04 31.38
N LYS A 951 -8.90 1.54 30.99
CA LYS A 951 -10.07 0.70 30.66
C LYS A 951 -10.65 0.88 29.26
N TYR A 952 -10.20 1.89 28.52
CA TYR A 952 -10.73 2.24 27.21
C TYR A 952 -9.58 2.35 26.21
N TYR A 953 -9.77 1.82 25.01
CA TYR A 953 -8.71 1.57 24.03
C TYR A 953 -9.18 1.80 22.58
N HIS A 954 -10.10 2.73 22.37
CA HIS A 954 -10.80 2.99 21.11
C HIS A 954 -11.43 1.74 20.47
N ASN A 955 -11.95 0.85 21.31
CA ASN A 955 -12.63 -0.36 20.84
C ASN A 955 -14.05 -0.01 20.37
N THR A 956 -14.37 -0.34 19.11
CA THR A 956 -15.71 -0.14 18.53
C THR A 956 -16.75 -0.98 19.28
N LEU A 957 -17.64 -0.34 20.05
CA LEU A 957 -18.70 -1.01 20.79
C LEU A 957 -19.91 -1.34 19.91
N THR A 958 -20.23 -0.50 18.92
CA THR A 958 -21.34 -0.75 17.98
C THR A 958 -21.07 -0.24 16.56
N GLU A 959 -21.61 -0.94 15.56
CA GLU A 959 -21.76 -0.48 14.18
C GLU A 959 -23.24 -0.65 13.78
N ALA A 960 -23.96 0.45 13.62
CA ALA A 960 -25.34 0.45 13.14
C ALA A 960 -25.37 0.74 11.63
N LEU A 961 -25.71 -0.27 10.82
CA LEU A 961 -25.97 -0.15 9.40
C LEU A 961 -27.45 0.18 9.17
N SER A 962 -27.74 1.23 8.41
CA SER A 962 -29.09 1.67 8.03
C SER A 962 -29.12 2.13 6.58
N GLY A 963 -30.30 2.31 5.97
CA GLY A 963 -30.38 2.78 4.59
C GLY A 963 -31.81 3.02 4.11
N SER A 964 -31.97 3.56 2.89
CA SER A 964 -33.28 3.83 2.30
C SER A 964 -34.07 2.57 1.92
N ASN A 965 -33.36 1.50 1.57
CA ASN A 965 -33.92 0.25 1.02
C ASN A 965 -33.52 -1.00 1.85
N ILE A 966 -32.92 -0.82 3.02
CA ILE A 966 -32.53 -1.89 3.94
C ILE A 966 -33.09 -1.62 5.33
N SER A 967 -33.48 -2.66 6.05
CA SER A 967 -33.78 -2.55 7.48
C SER A 967 -32.50 -2.30 8.27
N THR A 968 -32.57 -1.48 9.32
CA THR A 968 -31.43 -1.27 10.21
C THR A 968 -30.98 -2.59 10.83
N SER A 969 -29.67 -2.81 10.88
CA SER A 969 -29.05 -3.86 11.70
C SER A 969 -27.89 -3.27 12.50
N THR A 970 -27.72 -3.71 13.74
CA THR A 970 -26.69 -3.18 14.64
C THR A 970 -25.78 -4.30 15.09
N ARG A 971 -24.52 -4.28 14.63
CA ARG A 971 -23.48 -5.11 15.22
C ARG A 971 -23.01 -4.48 16.52
N LYS A 972 -22.75 -5.30 17.53
CA LYS A 972 -22.18 -4.91 18.82
C LYS A 972 -20.97 -5.77 19.13
N TRP A 973 -20.09 -5.26 19.98
CA TRP A 973 -18.94 -5.99 20.50
C TRP A 973 -18.73 -5.73 22.00
N THR A 974 -18.13 -6.70 22.68
CA THR A 974 -17.45 -6.45 23.97
C THR A 974 -16.07 -7.11 23.95
N TYR A 975 -15.15 -6.59 24.77
CA TYR A 975 -13.73 -6.90 24.71
C TYR A 975 -13.21 -7.43 26.04
N ALA A 976 -12.35 -8.44 25.98
CA ALA A 976 -11.59 -8.92 27.13
C ALA A 976 -10.21 -8.24 27.09
N THR A 977 -9.96 -7.32 28.04
CA THR A 977 -8.75 -6.50 28.06
C THR A 977 -7.88 -6.82 29.27
N THR A 978 -6.58 -6.99 29.04
CA THR A 978 -5.55 -7.16 30.06
C THR A 978 -4.48 -6.10 29.89
N ASN A 979 -4.32 -5.23 30.88
CA ASN A 979 -3.18 -4.32 31.02
C ASN A 979 -2.67 -4.41 32.46
N THR A 980 -1.90 -5.45 32.76
CA THR A 980 -1.47 -5.80 34.12
C THR A 980 -0.08 -6.39 34.14
N THR A 981 0.72 -6.01 35.15
CA THR A 981 2.03 -6.61 35.40
C THR A 981 1.92 -7.65 36.52
N VAL A 982 2.28 -8.90 36.24
CA VAL A 982 2.27 -10.01 37.19
C VAL A 982 3.67 -10.62 37.28
N SER A 983 4.22 -10.73 38.48
CA SER A 983 5.55 -11.31 38.75
C SER A 983 6.71 -10.70 37.94
N GLY A 984 6.55 -9.45 37.45
CA GLY A 984 7.51 -8.75 36.60
C GLY A 984 7.20 -8.80 35.10
N THR A 985 6.33 -9.70 34.64
CA THR A 985 5.88 -9.75 33.24
C THR A 985 4.67 -8.82 33.05
N THR A 986 4.77 -7.88 32.11
CA THR A 986 3.65 -7.03 31.69
C THR A 986 2.87 -7.71 30.58
N TYR A 987 1.58 -7.96 30.81
CA TYR A 987 0.62 -8.43 29.83
C TYR A 987 -0.21 -7.24 29.33
N TYR A 988 -0.26 -7.04 28.02
CA TYR A 988 -0.91 -5.90 27.37
C TYR A 988 -1.67 -6.33 26.11
N ASN A 989 -2.88 -6.87 26.27
CA ASN A 989 -3.73 -7.28 25.15
C ASN A 989 -5.11 -6.64 25.34
N VAL A 990 -5.49 -5.75 24.41
CA VAL A 990 -6.54 -4.74 24.67
C VAL A 990 -7.63 -4.65 23.59
N HIS A 991 -7.51 -5.42 22.51
CA HIS A 991 -8.48 -5.47 21.40
C HIS A 991 -9.10 -6.87 21.20
N SER A 992 -8.92 -7.81 22.15
CA SER A 992 -9.49 -9.16 22.07
C SER A 992 -11.03 -9.15 22.21
N VAL A 993 -11.75 -9.40 21.12
CA VAL A 993 -13.22 -9.45 21.06
C VAL A 993 -13.77 -10.65 21.85
N ALA A 994 -14.31 -10.38 23.04
CA ALA A 994 -14.92 -11.39 23.90
C ALA A 994 -16.34 -11.79 23.46
N HIS A 995 -17.07 -10.86 22.81
CA HIS A 995 -18.45 -11.08 22.36
C HIS A 995 -18.71 -10.29 21.08
N THR A 996 -19.53 -10.84 20.19
CA THR A 996 -20.10 -10.14 19.03
C THR A 996 -21.55 -10.54 18.83
N GLU A 997 -22.43 -9.56 18.58
CA GLU A 997 -23.88 -9.71 18.44
C GLU A 997 -24.36 -8.91 17.21
N LEU A 998 -25.36 -9.39 16.48
CA LEU A 998 -26.05 -8.65 15.41
C LEU A 998 -27.55 -8.56 15.69
N ASP A 999 -28.02 -7.35 15.98
CA ASP A 999 -29.44 -7.05 16.18
C ASP A 999 -30.18 -6.77 14.86
N ASP A 1000 -31.47 -7.10 14.85
CA ASP A 1000 -32.44 -6.58 13.88
C ASP A 1000 -32.90 -5.14 14.20
N SER A 1001 -33.74 -4.57 13.33
CA SER A 1001 -34.28 -3.21 13.50
C SER A 1001 -35.26 -3.05 14.68
N SER A 1002 -35.56 -4.12 15.41
CA SER A 1002 -36.37 -4.12 16.63
C SER A 1002 -35.51 -4.33 17.90
N GLY A 1003 -34.20 -4.50 17.76
CA GLY A 1003 -33.28 -4.78 18.87
C GLY A 1003 -33.29 -6.26 19.31
N ASN A 1004 -33.70 -7.19 18.45
CA ASN A 1004 -33.58 -8.61 18.74
C ASN A 1004 -32.24 -9.14 18.21
N ALA A 1005 -31.46 -9.78 19.08
CA ALA A 1005 -30.27 -10.53 18.71
C ALA A 1005 -30.59 -11.63 17.69
N THR A 1006 -30.10 -11.50 16.45
CA THR A 1006 -30.29 -12.49 15.37
C THR A 1006 -29.15 -13.51 15.31
N GLN A 1007 -27.93 -13.04 15.58
CA GLN A 1007 -26.68 -13.80 15.52
C GLN A 1007 -25.82 -13.38 16.72
N CYS A 1008 -25.15 -14.33 17.37
CA CYS A 1008 -24.21 -14.05 18.45
C CYS A 1008 -23.04 -15.03 18.43
N SER A 1009 -21.86 -14.58 18.87
CA SER A 1009 -20.81 -15.49 19.34
C SER A 1009 -19.96 -14.90 20.47
N ASP A 1010 -19.50 -15.78 21.36
CA ASP A 1010 -18.52 -15.47 22.41
C ASP A 1010 -17.15 -16.05 22.03
N THR A 1011 -16.08 -15.32 22.35
CA THR A 1011 -14.71 -15.84 22.30
C THR A 1011 -14.10 -15.85 23.70
N LYS A 1012 -13.39 -16.92 24.02
CA LYS A 1012 -12.50 -17.01 25.17
C LYS A 1012 -11.08 -17.23 24.71
N TYR A 1013 -10.16 -16.70 25.51
CA TYR A 1013 -8.75 -16.65 25.22
C TYR A 1013 -7.95 -17.39 26.29
N ASP A 1014 -6.88 -18.05 25.87
CA ASP A 1014 -5.83 -18.63 26.73
C ASP A 1014 -6.35 -19.57 27.86
N GLU A 1015 -7.49 -20.24 27.67
CA GLU A 1015 -8.03 -21.20 28.64
C GLU A 1015 -7.08 -22.39 28.82
N GLY A 1016 -6.61 -22.59 30.06
CA GLY A 1016 -5.59 -23.58 30.40
C GLY A 1016 -4.25 -22.97 30.79
N ALA A 1017 -4.08 -21.64 30.70
CA ALA A 1017 -2.92 -20.93 31.21
C ALA A 1017 -2.63 -21.21 32.70
N ALA A 1018 -1.36 -21.06 33.10
CA ALA A 1018 -0.90 -21.37 34.45
C ALA A 1018 -1.54 -20.45 35.51
N SER A 1019 -1.80 -21.00 36.70
CA SER A 1019 -2.44 -20.29 37.81
C SER A 1019 -1.70 -19.00 38.19
N GLY A 1020 -2.30 -17.85 37.88
CA GLY A 1020 -1.75 -16.51 38.14
C GLY A 1020 -1.47 -15.71 36.86
N VAL A 1021 -1.42 -16.35 35.70
CA VAL A 1021 -1.38 -15.68 34.39
C VAL A 1021 -2.78 -15.07 34.11
N PRO A 1022 -2.88 -13.82 33.63
CA PRO A 1022 -4.16 -13.21 33.24
C PRO A 1022 -4.71 -13.81 31.93
N SER A 1023 -5.94 -13.43 31.56
CA SER A 1023 -6.60 -13.91 30.34
C SER A 1023 -7.42 -12.76 29.72
N PRO A 1024 -7.11 -12.27 28.51
CA PRO A 1024 -6.03 -12.73 27.63
C PRO A 1024 -4.62 -12.42 28.17
N ALA A 1025 -3.66 -13.25 27.78
CA ALA A 1025 -2.21 -13.08 27.92
C ALA A 1025 -1.49 -13.16 26.55
N GLN A 1026 -1.99 -14.01 25.64
CA GLN A 1026 -1.67 -13.94 24.20
C GLN A 1026 -2.86 -13.43 23.37
N GLY A 1027 -4.09 -13.69 23.83
CA GLY A 1027 -5.24 -13.55 22.96
C GLY A 1027 -5.34 -14.69 21.93
N LEU A 1028 -4.85 -15.90 22.24
CA LEU A 1028 -5.13 -17.07 21.41
C LEU A 1028 -6.55 -17.58 21.69
N PRO A 1029 -7.46 -17.64 20.69
CA PRO A 1029 -8.86 -18.01 20.90
C PRO A 1029 -9.01 -19.52 21.16
N THR A 1030 -9.04 -19.90 22.44
CA THR A 1030 -9.10 -21.30 22.90
C THR A 1030 -10.50 -21.92 22.85
N THR A 1031 -11.55 -21.11 23.04
CA THR A 1031 -12.94 -21.53 22.83
C THR A 1031 -13.70 -20.44 22.09
N MET A 1032 -14.39 -20.79 21.01
CA MET A 1032 -15.43 -19.94 20.41
C MET A 1032 -16.80 -20.59 20.60
N THR A 1033 -17.80 -19.82 20.98
CA THR A 1033 -19.19 -20.29 21.14
C THR A 1033 -20.08 -19.51 20.17
N ALA A 1034 -20.46 -20.11 19.05
CA ALA A 1034 -21.46 -19.55 18.14
C ALA A 1034 -22.87 -19.97 18.57
N TYR A 1035 -23.85 -19.08 18.44
CA TYR A 1035 -25.23 -19.37 18.82
C TYR A 1035 -26.14 -19.43 17.59
N SER A 1036 -26.91 -20.51 17.47
CA SER A 1036 -27.72 -20.81 16.28
C SER A 1036 -29.15 -20.26 16.32
N ASN A 1037 -29.51 -19.46 17.33
CA ASN A 1037 -30.80 -18.80 17.46
C ASN A 1037 -30.70 -17.56 18.38
N GLY A 1038 -30.20 -16.43 17.85
CA GLY A 1038 -29.81 -15.27 18.66
C GLY A 1038 -28.81 -15.64 19.76
N CYS A 1039 -28.76 -14.89 20.85
CA CYS A 1039 -27.90 -15.19 22.02
C CYS A 1039 -28.44 -16.32 22.93
N ASN A 1040 -29.24 -17.26 22.41
CA ASN A 1040 -29.85 -18.30 23.24
C ASN A 1040 -28.85 -19.41 23.62
N ALA A 1041 -28.51 -19.50 24.91
CA ALA A 1041 -27.61 -20.51 25.47
C ALA A 1041 -27.98 -21.98 25.17
N SER A 1042 -29.24 -22.32 24.91
CA SER A 1042 -29.63 -23.68 24.50
C SER A 1042 -29.32 -24.00 23.03
N SER A 1043 -28.83 -23.03 22.26
CA SER A 1043 -28.47 -23.12 20.83
C SER A 1043 -26.96 -23.03 20.58
N ALA A 1044 -26.17 -23.07 21.67
CA ALA A 1044 -24.72 -22.88 21.69
C ALA A 1044 -23.96 -24.03 21.02
N ILE A 1045 -23.10 -23.68 20.05
CA ILE A 1045 -22.20 -24.55 19.32
C ILE A 1045 -20.77 -24.12 19.68
N LYS A 1046 -19.99 -25.01 20.27
CA LYS A 1046 -18.62 -24.70 20.73
C LYS A 1046 -17.57 -25.31 19.82
N THR A 1047 -16.63 -24.49 19.39
CA THR A 1047 -15.35 -24.96 18.85
C THR A 1047 -14.24 -24.66 19.85
N TYR A 1048 -13.20 -25.50 19.83
CA TYR A 1048 -12.04 -25.37 20.70
C TYR A 1048 -10.76 -25.42 19.87
N THR A 1049 -9.75 -24.66 20.27
CA THR A 1049 -8.40 -24.72 19.69
C THR A 1049 -7.38 -24.96 20.80
N GLY A 1050 -6.63 -26.04 20.67
CA GLY A 1050 -5.47 -26.34 21.52
C GLY A 1050 -4.20 -25.83 20.86
N TYR A 1051 -3.38 -25.13 21.63
CA TYR A 1051 -2.12 -24.54 21.19
C TYR A 1051 -0.92 -25.19 21.89
N ASP A 1052 0.23 -25.22 21.23
CA ASP A 1052 1.50 -25.62 21.84
C ASP A 1052 2.20 -24.45 22.57
N THR A 1053 3.38 -24.72 23.13
CA THR A 1053 4.20 -23.73 23.84
C THR A 1053 4.77 -22.61 22.97
N ASP A 1054 4.69 -22.75 21.65
CA ASP A 1054 5.11 -21.76 20.66
C ASP A 1054 3.91 -21.03 20.01
N GLY A 1055 2.69 -21.31 20.47
CA GLY A 1055 1.44 -20.69 20.01
C GLY A 1055 0.88 -21.25 18.70
N ASN A 1056 1.44 -22.35 18.17
CA ASN A 1056 0.90 -23.01 16.99
C ASN A 1056 -0.36 -23.78 17.38
N ALA A 1057 -1.38 -23.82 16.51
CA ALA A 1057 -2.54 -24.69 16.69
C ALA A 1057 -2.12 -26.15 16.46
N VAL A 1058 -2.34 -27.02 17.46
CA VAL A 1058 -1.96 -28.46 17.45
C VAL A 1058 -3.14 -29.40 17.76
N ALA A 1059 -4.32 -28.82 17.97
CA ALA A 1059 -5.60 -29.52 17.93
C ALA A 1059 -6.74 -28.53 17.68
N THR A 1060 -7.76 -28.93 16.94
CA THR A 1060 -9.08 -28.29 16.93
C THR A 1060 -10.16 -29.29 17.29
N VAL A 1061 -11.22 -28.83 17.94
CA VAL A 1061 -12.45 -29.62 18.15
C VAL A 1061 -13.61 -28.81 17.62
N ASP A 1062 -14.39 -29.39 16.72
CA ASP A 1062 -15.49 -28.70 16.03
C ASP A 1062 -16.81 -28.70 16.82
N GLY A 1063 -17.81 -28.00 16.26
CA GLY A 1063 -19.15 -27.86 16.83
C GLY A 1063 -19.99 -29.15 16.95
N VAL A 1064 -19.47 -30.32 16.54
CA VAL A 1064 -20.06 -31.64 16.83
C VAL A 1064 -19.09 -32.57 17.55
N ALA A 1065 -18.08 -31.99 18.22
CA ALA A 1065 -17.03 -32.67 18.97
C ALA A 1065 -16.13 -33.62 18.14
N ASN A 1066 -16.01 -33.38 16.83
CA ASN A 1066 -14.99 -34.04 16.02
C ASN A 1066 -13.64 -33.33 16.23
N ALA A 1067 -12.61 -34.09 16.56
CA ALA A 1067 -11.27 -33.57 16.85
C ALA A 1067 -10.32 -33.79 15.67
N SER A 1068 -9.57 -32.76 15.29
CA SER A 1068 -8.50 -32.81 14.28
C SER A 1068 -7.19 -32.35 14.93
N PRO A 1069 -6.10 -33.14 14.88
CA PRO A 1069 -4.75 -32.65 15.19
C PRO A 1069 -4.22 -31.75 14.06
#